data_AF-A0A4R4ET00-F1
#
_entry.id   AF-A0A4R4ET00-F1
#
_cell.length_a   1.000
_cell.length_b   1.000
_cell.length_c   1.000
_cell.angle_alpha   90.00
_cell.angle_beta   90.00
_cell.angle_gamma   90.00
#
_symmetry.space_group_name_H-M   'P 1'
#
loop_
_entity.id
_entity.type
_entity.pdbx_description
1 polymer ?
#
loop_
_entity_poly.entity_id
_entity_poly.type
_entity_poly.pdbx_seq_one_letter_code
_entity_poly.pdbx_strand_id
1 'polypeptide(L)'
;MQILALAGAFAFVAGFVAHRTWVDLPRSRVLDALALALIASGLAWALSRWRGWRRADALAVVWGAAALLMWGPLPVSATLLLAAGAVAAGSWLCTPARPLLAGATGIAMMAGALGWLLPVALHSTWVYLPLLAGLVALRRRALREALLHARAAWREAVDAAPRAAAWGVLAAGLASTGAWLPTMQYDDLAYHLGLPWQLLEHGRYALDPTHQAWALAPWAGDVVHAIAQVVARAEARGPVNLAWLFVLCAGAWRLAGQHGATPAFRWAAMATVATLPTFATLLGGMQTELAAAAVLTLLACLVSERDAPPRGVLVFGVLAGLLAGLKLTHPASALGLAALAAWRWRAQWRAHPSGLLASVGLAAAVGGSSYAYAWAVAGNPVLPLLNDVFRSPAFPAIAFHDARWTTDAPLALPWWLTFATSAHVEGWNGGFGFALPMLAGATLLALVRRRTRWMTAAALVAIALPLAILPYARYAVPGLALLVPPAVAALQVALPRRAALAVLAALVVVDLAYAANSGWMLRTGGVRRSLAALGQDAPLFERYVPERLVYQQLRRRYPGETVLDFTGATHAELAGAGRTAEWYAPRLHAAARAADPDAGGAAWARVIREEGVRHIVFRRSTLAPARAAALERLGADRVVTVADVEWWALPPRTTR
;
A
#
# COMPACT_ATOMS: atom_id res chain seq x y z
N MET A 1 -21.38 30.65 4.79
CA MET A 1 -20.85 29.46 4.07
C MET A 1 -19.57 29.77 3.31
N GLN A 2 -19.55 30.78 2.43
CA GLN A 2 -18.35 31.16 1.66
C GLN A 2 -17.14 31.48 2.54
N ILE A 3 -17.31 32.30 3.57
CA ILE A 3 -16.25 32.66 4.54
C ILE A 3 -15.66 31.39 5.18
N LEU A 4 -16.51 30.48 5.66
CA LEU A 4 -16.05 29.22 6.26
C LEU A 4 -15.29 28.34 5.26
N ALA A 5 -15.75 28.23 4.01
CA ALA A 5 -15.04 27.48 2.98
C ALA A 5 -13.65 28.07 2.67
N LEU A 6 -13.55 29.40 2.60
CA LEU A 6 -12.28 30.09 2.35
C LEU A 6 -11.35 30.10 3.58
N ALA A 7 -11.89 30.00 4.79
CA ALA A 7 -11.08 29.93 6.01
C ALA A 7 -10.09 28.77 5.99
N GLY A 8 -10.44 27.63 5.38
CA GLY A 8 -9.49 26.52 5.17
C GLY A 8 -8.33 26.89 4.25
N ALA A 9 -8.62 27.56 3.13
CA ALA A 9 -7.58 28.05 2.22
C ALA A 9 -6.67 29.10 2.89
N PHE A 10 -7.25 30.01 3.70
CA PHE A 10 -6.47 30.97 4.49
C PHE A 10 -5.62 30.28 5.56
N ALA A 11 -6.15 29.27 6.26
CA ALA A 11 -5.41 28.48 7.23
C ALA A 11 -4.21 27.76 6.57
N PHE A 12 -4.42 27.19 5.38
CA PHE A 12 -3.33 26.64 4.58
C PHE A 12 -2.26 27.69 4.27
N VAL A 13 -2.63 28.86 3.74
CA VAL A 13 -1.67 29.94 3.42
C VAL A 13 -0.93 30.41 4.67
N ALA A 14 -1.64 30.64 5.77
CA ALA A 14 -1.05 31.06 7.04
C ALA A 14 -0.06 30.02 7.56
N GLY A 15 -0.39 28.74 7.51
CA GLY A 15 0.51 27.66 7.92
C GLY A 15 1.70 27.51 7.00
N PHE A 16 1.48 27.60 5.69
CA PHE A 16 2.56 27.56 4.70
C PHE A 16 3.56 28.69 4.93
N VAL A 17 3.07 29.90 5.26
CA VAL A 17 3.88 31.08 5.62
C VAL A 17 4.61 30.87 6.96
N ALA A 18 3.87 30.55 8.02
CA ALA A 18 4.39 30.45 9.38
C ALA A 18 5.43 29.34 9.55
N HIS A 19 5.23 28.20 8.89
CA HIS A 19 6.13 27.03 8.96
C HIS A 19 7.20 27.03 7.88
N ARG A 20 7.31 28.10 7.09
CA ARG A 20 8.31 28.25 6.03
C ARG A 20 8.37 27.06 5.06
N THR A 21 7.21 26.48 4.76
CA THR A 21 7.12 25.18 4.06
C THR A 21 7.77 25.20 2.68
N TRP A 22 7.82 26.36 2.01
CA TRP A 22 8.52 26.54 0.73
C TRP A 22 10.01 26.20 0.76
N VAL A 23 10.64 26.18 1.94
CA VAL A 23 12.04 25.75 2.11
C VAL A 23 12.20 24.27 1.78
N ASP A 24 11.18 23.47 2.07
CA ASP A 24 11.17 22.02 1.84
C ASP A 24 10.70 21.62 0.44
N LEU A 25 10.39 22.59 -0.43
CA LEU A 25 9.93 22.32 -1.79
C LEU A 25 11.03 21.61 -2.61
N PRO A 26 10.80 20.38 -3.11
CA PRO A 26 11.78 19.62 -3.86
C PRO A 26 11.84 20.11 -5.32
N ARG A 27 12.39 21.31 -5.56
CA ARG A 27 12.35 22.03 -6.86
C ARG A 27 12.74 21.16 -8.06
N SER A 28 13.80 20.37 -7.95
CA SER A 28 14.23 19.49 -9.04
C SER A 28 13.18 18.42 -9.39
N ARG A 29 12.46 17.90 -8.40
CA ARG A 29 11.40 16.90 -8.60
C ARG A 29 10.13 17.54 -9.17
N VAL A 30 9.86 18.79 -8.82
CA VAL A 30 8.78 19.57 -9.45
C VAL A 30 9.03 19.71 -10.95
N LEU A 31 10.28 20.02 -11.35
CA LEU A 31 10.66 20.11 -12.76
C LEU A 31 10.52 18.77 -13.49
N ASP A 32 10.91 17.66 -12.86
CA ASP A 32 10.72 16.31 -13.42
C ASP A 32 9.23 16.01 -13.66
N ALA A 33 8.36 16.32 -12.68
CA ALA A 33 6.91 16.12 -12.81
C ALA A 33 6.30 17.01 -13.90
N LEU A 34 6.74 18.26 -14.02
CA LEU A 34 6.31 19.17 -15.10
C LEU A 34 6.75 18.65 -16.47
N ALA A 35 7.99 18.17 -16.60
CA ALA A 35 8.49 17.58 -17.84
C ALA A 35 7.66 16.36 -18.24
N LEU A 36 7.38 15.45 -17.31
CA LEU A 36 6.50 14.30 -17.55
C LEU A 36 5.09 14.72 -17.94
N ALA A 37 4.53 15.73 -17.30
CA ALA A 37 3.20 16.25 -17.62
C ALA A 37 3.14 16.80 -19.05
N LEU A 38 4.16 17.55 -19.47
CA LEU A 38 4.29 18.11 -20.81
C LEU A 38 4.46 17.01 -21.86
N ILE A 39 5.34 16.03 -21.62
CA ILE A 39 5.57 14.89 -22.52
C ILE A 39 4.28 14.09 -22.69
N ALA A 40 3.65 13.69 -21.58
CA ALA A 40 2.42 12.91 -21.62
C ALA A 40 1.28 13.67 -22.33
N SER A 41 1.16 14.97 -22.06
CA SER A 41 0.16 15.83 -22.71
C SER A 41 0.43 16.02 -24.20
N GLY A 42 1.70 16.16 -24.61
CA GLY A 42 2.11 16.28 -26.00
C GLY A 42 1.83 15.01 -26.80
N LEU A 43 2.21 13.85 -26.26
CA LEU A 43 1.91 12.53 -26.85
C LEU A 43 0.39 12.29 -26.95
N ALA A 44 -0.34 12.60 -25.87
CA ALA A 44 -1.79 12.47 -25.87
C ALA A 44 -2.46 13.42 -26.87
N TRP A 45 -1.96 14.65 -27.01
CA TRP A 45 -2.44 15.59 -28.02
C TRP A 45 -2.22 15.06 -29.45
N ALA A 46 -1.03 14.53 -29.75
CA ALA A 46 -0.73 13.93 -31.05
C ALA A 46 -1.65 12.73 -31.36
N LEU A 47 -1.84 11.82 -30.39
CA LEU A 47 -2.76 10.69 -30.52
C LEU A 47 -4.22 11.14 -30.70
N SER A 48 -4.66 12.14 -29.93
CA SER A 48 -5.98 12.74 -30.07
C SER A 48 -6.18 13.34 -31.46
N ARG A 49 -5.17 13.98 -32.04
CA ARG A 49 -5.28 14.59 -33.37
C ARG A 49 -5.27 13.55 -34.49
N TRP A 50 -4.44 12.50 -34.35
CA TRP A 50 -4.29 11.46 -35.36
C TRP A 50 -5.48 10.48 -35.40
N ARG A 51 -5.96 10.03 -34.23
CA ARG A 51 -7.02 9.01 -34.13
C ARG A 51 -8.41 9.56 -33.76
N GLY A 52 -8.53 10.87 -33.59
CA GLY A 52 -9.77 11.51 -33.13
C GLY A 52 -10.15 11.14 -31.69
N TRP A 53 -9.19 10.70 -30.87
CA TRP A 53 -9.45 10.25 -29.51
C TRP A 53 -9.67 11.41 -28.55
N ARG A 54 -10.50 11.20 -27.51
CA ARG A 54 -10.63 12.15 -26.40
C ARG A 54 -9.31 12.22 -25.65
N ARG A 55 -8.90 13.41 -25.22
CA ARG A 55 -7.59 13.62 -24.56
C ARG A 55 -7.39 12.73 -23.33
N ALA A 56 -8.46 12.49 -22.56
CA ALA A 56 -8.41 11.59 -21.40
C ALA A 56 -8.12 10.14 -21.80
N ASP A 57 -8.69 9.65 -22.90
CA ASP A 57 -8.41 8.30 -23.42
C ASP A 57 -6.96 8.20 -23.89
N ALA A 58 -6.48 9.21 -24.63
CA ALA A 58 -5.11 9.26 -25.11
C ALA A 58 -4.10 9.31 -23.96
N LEU A 59 -4.35 10.11 -22.92
CA LEU A 59 -3.53 10.14 -21.70
C LEU A 59 -3.53 8.78 -20.99
N ALA A 60 -4.69 8.14 -20.82
CA ALA A 60 -4.76 6.82 -20.19
C ALA A 60 -3.92 5.77 -20.95
N VAL A 61 -3.91 5.82 -22.28
CA VAL A 61 -3.08 4.95 -23.11
C VAL A 61 -1.59 5.28 -22.97
N VAL A 62 -1.22 6.57 -22.96
CA VAL A 62 0.19 6.99 -22.76
C VAL A 62 0.72 6.49 -21.41
N TRP A 63 -0.03 6.70 -20.32
CA TRP A 63 0.35 6.22 -18.99
C TRP A 63 0.37 4.69 -18.90
N GLY A 64 -0.59 4.01 -19.54
CA GLY A 64 -0.61 2.55 -19.63
C GLY A 64 0.57 1.96 -20.38
N ALA A 65 1.00 2.60 -21.47
CA ALA A 65 2.18 2.21 -22.23
C ALA A 65 3.47 2.44 -21.44
N ALA A 66 3.58 3.58 -20.74
CA ALA A 66 4.69 3.84 -19.83
C ALA A 66 4.76 2.79 -18.72
N ALA A 67 3.64 2.48 -18.05
CA ALA A 67 3.55 1.42 -17.06
C ALA A 67 4.02 0.05 -17.58
N LEU A 68 3.59 -0.34 -18.79
CA LEU A 68 4.02 -1.59 -19.42
C LEU A 68 5.54 -1.62 -19.68
N LEU A 69 6.11 -0.48 -20.10
CA LEU A 69 7.55 -0.34 -20.29
C LEU A 69 8.31 -0.48 -18.97
N MET A 70 7.81 0.12 -17.88
CA MET A 70 8.48 0.12 -16.58
C MET A 70 8.50 -1.25 -15.90
N TRP A 71 7.48 -2.09 -16.10
CA TRP A 71 7.33 -3.35 -15.36
C TRP A 71 7.50 -4.60 -16.22
N GLY A 72 7.48 -4.45 -17.54
CA GLY A 72 7.47 -5.55 -18.48
C GLY A 72 6.11 -6.26 -18.60
N PRO A 73 5.96 -7.14 -19.61
CA PRO A 73 4.68 -7.73 -19.96
C PRO A 73 4.19 -8.81 -18.98
N LEU A 74 5.08 -9.55 -18.32
CA LEU A 74 4.70 -10.67 -17.45
C LEU A 74 4.01 -10.19 -16.17
N PRO A 75 4.58 -9.26 -15.37
CA PRO A 75 3.92 -8.76 -14.16
C PRO A 75 2.58 -8.06 -14.45
N VAL A 76 2.53 -7.32 -15.57
CA VAL A 76 1.29 -6.65 -16.03
C VAL A 76 0.22 -7.68 -16.40
N SER A 77 0.56 -8.69 -17.20
CA SER A 77 -0.39 -9.72 -17.63
C SER A 77 -0.89 -10.56 -16.45
N ALA A 78 -0.01 -10.93 -15.52
CA ALA A 78 -0.40 -11.64 -14.29
C ALA A 78 -1.36 -10.82 -13.42
N THR A 79 -1.11 -9.51 -13.31
CA THR A 79 -1.99 -8.61 -12.55
C THR A 79 -3.34 -8.40 -13.24
N LEU A 80 -3.36 -8.28 -14.56
CA LEU A 80 -4.61 -8.22 -15.34
C LEU A 80 -5.42 -9.52 -15.22
N LEU A 81 -4.74 -10.68 -15.23
CA LEU A 81 -5.39 -11.97 -15.01
C LEU A 81 -5.95 -12.08 -13.59
N LEU A 82 -5.19 -11.66 -12.57
CA LEU A 82 -5.67 -11.56 -11.20
C LEU A 82 -6.91 -10.65 -11.10
N ALA A 83 -6.87 -9.45 -11.71
CA ALA A 83 -8.01 -8.54 -11.71
C ALA A 83 -9.25 -9.13 -12.41
N ALA A 84 -9.07 -9.80 -13.55
CA ALA A 84 -10.15 -10.48 -14.26
C ALA A 84 -10.72 -11.65 -13.45
N GLY A 85 -9.85 -12.47 -12.85
CA GLY A 85 -10.23 -13.55 -11.95
C GLY A 85 -10.98 -13.05 -10.71
N ALA A 86 -10.55 -11.92 -10.15
CA ALA A 86 -11.19 -11.30 -9.00
C ALA A 86 -12.59 -10.76 -9.36
N VAL A 87 -12.75 -10.06 -10.49
CA VAL A 87 -14.08 -9.65 -10.97
C VAL A 87 -14.96 -10.88 -11.22
N ALA A 88 -14.42 -11.94 -11.81
CA ALA A 88 -15.12 -13.20 -12.02
C ALA A 88 -15.62 -13.81 -10.71
N ALA A 89 -14.75 -13.98 -9.71
CA ALA A 89 -15.11 -14.55 -8.40
C ALA A 89 -16.11 -13.67 -7.65
N GLY A 90 -15.84 -12.36 -7.54
CA GLY A 90 -16.72 -11.45 -6.82
C GLY A 90 -18.08 -11.23 -7.50
N SER A 91 -18.21 -11.52 -8.80
CA SER A 91 -19.51 -11.49 -9.49
C SER A 91 -20.50 -12.55 -8.99
N TRP A 92 -20.08 -13.50 -8.14
CA TRP A 92 -21.01 -14.37 -7.42
C TRP A 92 -21.78 -13.65 -6.31
N LEU A 93 -21.19 -12.61 -5.71
CA LEU A 93 -21.82 -11.83 -4.64
C LEU A 93 -22.30 -10.46 -5.13
N CYS A 94 -21.62 -9.88 -6.11
CA CYS A 94 -21.93 -8.56 -6.68
C CYS A 94 -22.53 -8.67 -8.07
N THR A 95 -23.37 -7.71 -8.45
CA THR A 95 -23.88 -7.62 -9.82
C THR A 95 -22.75 -7.24 -10.80
N PRO A 96 -22.74 -7.76 -12.05
CA PRO A 96 -21.75 -7.40 -13.06
C PRO A 96 -21.69 -5.89 -13.37
N ALA A 97 -22.79 -5.16 -13.14
CA ALA A 97 -22.86 -3.70 -13.26
C ALA A 97 -22.00 -2.93 -12.23
N ARG A 98 -21.39 -3.62 -11.25
CA ARG A 98 -20.52 -3.05 -10.22
C ARG A 98 -19.11 -3.67 -10.28
N PRO A 99 -18.38 -3.50 -11.39
CA PRO A 99 -17.11 -4.20 -11.64
C PRO A 99 -16.06 -3.97 -10.55
N LEU A 100 -15.93 -2.75 -10.02
CA LEU A 100 -14.95 -2.43 -8.98
C LEU A 100 -15.25 -3.13 -7.65
N LEU A 101 -16.54 -3.17 -7.27
CA LEU A 101 -16.98 -3.83 -6.05
C LEU A 101 -16.83 -5.35 -6.19
N ALA A 102 -17.19 -5.91 -7.35
CA ALA A 102 -16.94 -7.30 -7.67
C ALA A 102 -15.43 -7.63 -7.62
N GLY A 103 -14.59 -6.81 -8.24
CA GLY A 103 -13.13 -6.98 -8.21
C GLY A 103 -12.57 -7.00 -6.79
N ALA A 104 -12.87 -5.99 -5.96
CA ALA A 104 -12.40 -5.95 -4.58
C ALA A 104 -12.94 -7.12 -3.72
N THR A 105 -14.21 -7.49 -3.92
CA THR A 105 -14.82 -8.65 -3.24
C THR A 105 -14.15 -9.95 -3.65
N GLY A 106 -13.83 -10.13 -4.93
CA GLY A 106 -13.10 -11.30 -5.39
C GLY A 106 -11.66 -11.36 -4.90
N ILE A 107 -10.95 -10.21 -4.86
CA ILE A 107 -9.63 -10.12 -4.23
C ILE A 107 -9.72 -10.56 -2.76
N ALA A 108 -10.71 -10.07 -2.02
CA ALA A 108 -10.95 -10.45 -0.63
C ALA A 108 -11.21 -11.97 -0.48
N MET A 109 -12.05 -12.55 -1.34
CA MET A 109 -12.32 -13.99 -1.35
C MET A 109 -11.06 -14.81 -1.65
N MET A 110 -10.26 -14.39 -2.64
CA MET A 110 -9.01 -15.05 -3.01
C MET A 110 -7.96 -14.96 -1.91
N ALA A 111 -7.74 -13.76 -1.36
CA ALA A 111 -6.79 -13.54 -0.28
C ALA A 111 -7.19 -14.31 0.99
N GLY A 112 -8.48 -14.33 1.31
CA GLY A 112 -9.02 -15.10 2.43
C GLY A 112 -8.82 -16.60 2.25
N ALA A 113 -9.21 -17.16 1.11
CA ALA A 113 -9.04 -18.58 0.82
C ALA A 113 -7.56 -18.99 0.83
N LEU A 114 -6.69 -18.22 0.17
CA LEU A 114 -5.26 -18.52 0.14
C LEU A 114 -4.59 -18.33 1.50
N GLY A 115 -5.05 -17.39 2.33
CA GLY A 115 -4.54 -17.17 3.69
C GLY A 115 -4.62 -18.44 4.55
N TRP A 116 -5.69 -19.23 4.42
CA TRP A 116 -5.84 -20.53 5.11
C TRP A 116 -4.99 -21.66 4.50
N LEU A 117 -4.52 -21.48 3.27
CA LEU A 117 -3.76 -22.49 2.53
C LEU A 117 -2.26 -22.24 2.57
N LEU A 118 -1.81 -21.08 3.07
CA LEU A 118 -0.41 -20.66 3.09
C LEU A 118 0.60 -21.73 3.54
N PRO A 119 0.35 -22.54 4.59
CA PRO A 119 1.31 -23.55 5.04
C PRO A 119 1.40 -24.79 4.13
N VAL A 120 0.42 -24.97 3.24
CA VAL A 120 0.31 -26.15 2.37
C VAL A 120 1.15 -25.93 1.12
N ALA A 121 1.92 -26.95 0.73
CA ALA A 121 2.80 -26.91 -0.45
C ALA A 121 2.01 -27.03 -1.77
N LEU A 122 1.17 -26.05 -2.08
CA LEU A 122 0.33 -26.00 -3.28
C LEU A 122 0.54 -24.75 -4.15
N HIS A 123 1.30 -23.78 -3.66
CA HIS A 123 1.41 -22.48 -4.30
C HIS A 123 2.43 -22.56 -5.45
N SER A 124 1.97 -22.50 -6.69
CA SER A 124 2.86 -22.48 -7.85
C SER A 124 2.18 -21.81 -9.04
N THR A 125 2.98 -21.39 -10.03
CA THR A 125 2.47 -20.87 -11.30
C THR A 125 1.49 -21.86 -11.95
N TRP A 126 1.81 -23.15 -11.90
CA TRP A 126 1.01 -24.23 -12.50
C TRP A 126 -0.32 -24.49 -11.81
N VAL A 127 -0.50 -24.00 -10.58
CA VAL A 127 -1.78 -24.05 -9.87
C VAL A 127 -2.55 -22.75 -10.07
N TYR A 128 -1.89 -21.60 -9.85
CA TYR A 128 -2.57 -20.31 -9.90
C TYR A 128 -3.03 -19.91 -11.31
N LEU A 129 -2.20 -20.16 -12.33
CA LEU A 129 -2.53 -19.77 -13.71
C LEU A 129 -3.79 -20.50 -14.23
N PRO A 130 -3.91 -21.83 -14.15
CA PRO A 130 -5.12 -22.53 -14.56
C PRO A 130 -6.35 -22.18 -13.72
N LEU A 131 -6.19 -21.97 -12.40
CA LEU A 131 -7.32 -21.58 -11.55
C LEU A 131 -7.88 -20.20 -11.93
N LEU A 132 -7.01 -19.21 -12.12
CA LEU A 132 -7.43 -17.87 -12.54
C LEU A 132 -8.03 -17.89 -13.96
N ALA A 133 -7.38 -18.58 -14.90
CA ALA A 133 -7.89 -18.72 -16.27
C ALA A 133 -9.23 -19.46 -16.30
N GLY A 134 -9.37 -20.52 -15.51
CA GLY A 134 -10.60 -21.29 -15.34
C GLY A 134 -11.73 -20.46 -14.76
N LEU A 135 -11.47 -19.64 -13.73
CA LEU A 135 -12.44 -18.69 -13.16
C LEU A 135 -12.90 -17.67 -14.22
N VAL A 136 -11.97 -17.11 -14.98
CA VAL A 136 -12.28 -16.19 -16.08
C VAL A 136 -13.13 -16.88 -17.16
N ALA A 137 -12.79 -18.10 -17.55
CA ALA A 137 -13.54 -18.86 -18.53
C ALA A 137 -14.96 -19.20 -18.05
N LEU A 138 -15.10 -19.66 -16.80
CA LEU A 138 -16.37 -20.01 -16.16
C LEU A 138 -17.31 -18.79 -16.06
N ARG A 139 -16.75 -17.62 -15.71
CA ARG A 139 -17.51 -16.38 -15.50
C ARG A 139 -17.37 -15.39 -16.67
N ARG A 140 -17.00 -15.87 -17.87
CA ARG A 140 -16.76 -15.03 -19.06
C ARG A 140 -17.91 -14.10 -19.43
N ARG A 141 -19.17 -14.53 -19.23
CA ARG A 141 -20.36 -13.70 -19.49
C ARG A 141 -20.44 -12.52 -18.52
N ALA A 142 -20.34 -12.80 -17.22
CA ALA A 142 -20.32 -11.77 -16.19
C ALA A 142 -19.13 -10.81 -16.35
N LEU A 143 -17.95 -11.32 -16.72
CA LEU A 143 -16.78 -10.49 -17.01
C LEU A 143 -17.00 -9.60 -18.24
N ARG A 144 -17.56 -10.14 -19.34
CA ARG A 144 -17.89 -9.36 -20.54
C ARG A 144 -18.87 -8.25 -20.21
N GLU A 145 -19.93 -8.54 -19.44
CA GLU A 145 -20.89 -7.53 -18.98
C GLU A 145 -20.22 -6.47 -18.12
N ALA A 146 -19.38 -6.87 -17.17
CA ALA A 146 -18.62 -5.96 -16.32
C ALA A 146 -17.71 -5.02 -17.12
N LEU A 147 -17.01 -5.55 -18.13
CA LEU A 147 -16.16 -4.76 -19.04
C LEU A 147 -16.97 -3.79 -19.90
N LEU A 148 -18.13 -4.21 -20.42
CA LEU A 148 -19.02 -3.35 -21.19
C LEU A 148 -19.57 -2.20 -20.33
N HIS A 149 -19.98 -2.49 -19.10
CA HIS A 149 -20.42 -1.46 -18.14
C HIS A 149 -19.29 -0.52 -17.78
N ALA A 150 -18.09 -1.02 -17.49
CA ALA A 150 -16.92 -0.20 -17.20
C ALA A 150 -16.58 0.73 -18.38
N ARG A 151 -16.61 0.20 -19.61
CA ARG A 151 -16.37 0.97 -20.84
C ARG A 151 -17.43 2.06 -21.06
N ALA A 152 -18.70 1.73 -20.86
CA ALA A 152 -19.80 2.69 -21.00
C ALA A 152 -19.69 3.80 -19.94
N ALA A 153 -19.49 3.44 -18.67
CA ALA A 153 -19.34 4.37 -17.56
C ALA A 153 -18.11 5.29 -17.75
N TRP A 154 -16.99 4.75 -18.24
CA TRP A 154 -15.81 5.56 -18.58
C TRP A 154 -16.13 6.59 -19.66
N ARG A 155 -16.78 6.16 -20.75
CA ARG A 155 -17.15 7.06 -21.85
C ARG A 155 -18.06 8.18 -21.37
N GLU A 156 -19.12 7.84 -20.66
CA GLU A 156 -20.06 8.80 -20.09
C GLU A 156 -19.35 9.80 -19.16
N ALA A 157 -18.47 9.31 -18.27
CA ALA A 157 -17.75 10.15 -17.33
C ALA A 157 -16.78 11.14 -18.02
N VAL A 158 -16.11 10.70 -19.09
CA VAL A 158 -15.21 11.55 -19.89
C VAL A 158 -16.04 12.57 -20.69
N ASP A 159 -17.09 12.12 -21.37
CA ASP A 159 -17.93 12.97 -22.23
C ASP A 159 -18.68 14.05 -21.43
N ALA A 160 -19.06 13.75 -20.19
CA ALA A 160 -19.73 14.70 -19.30
C ALA A 160 -18.85 15.88 -18.84
N ALA A 161 -17.51 15.72 -18.82
CA ALA A 161 -16.58 16.81 -18.49
C ALA A 161 -15.17 16.60 -19.09
N PRO A 162 -14.99 16.73 -20.41
CA PRO A 162 -13.78 16.26 -21.09
C PRO A 162 -12.48 16.92 -20.61
N ARG A 163 -12.52 18.22 -20.30
CA ARG A 163 -11.36 18.96 -19.78
C ARG A 163 -10.99 18.54 -18.37
N ALA A 164 -11.97 18.36 -17.50
CA ALA A 164 -11.75 17.90 -16.13
C ALA A 164 -11.28 16.44 -16.11
N ALA A 165 -11.80 15.61 -17.02
CA ALA A 165 -11.35 14.24 -17.22
C ALA A 165 -9.88 14.19 -17.65
N ALA A 166 -9.49 14.97 -18.67
CA ALA A 166 -8.09 15.03 -19.11
C ALA A 166 -7.15 15.48 -17.97
N TRP A 167 -7.55 16.50 -17.20
CA TRP A 167 -6.77 16.96 -16.05
C TRP A 167 -6.68 15.92 -14.93
N GLY A 168 -7.79 15.24 -14.60
CA GLY A 168 -7.80 14.19 -13.57
C GLY A 168 -6.96 12.98 -13.96
N VAL A 169 -7.03 12.54 -15.23
CA VAL A 169 -6.19 11.44 -15.74
C VAL A 169 -4.72 11.84 -15.78
N LEU A 170 -4.39 13.09 -16.14
CA LEU A 170 -3.02 13.59 -16.06
C LEU A 170 -2.50 13.57 -14.61
N ALA A 171 -3.28 14.07 -13.66
CA ALA A 171 -2.91 14.11 -12.25
C ALA A 171 -2.69 12.70 -11.67
N ALA A 172 -3.59 11.76 -11.97
CA ALA A 172 -3.43 10.36 -11.54
C ALA A 172 -2.27 9.63 -12.23
N GLY A 173 -1.98 9.96 -13.49
CA GLY A 173 -0.80 9.46 -14.18
C GLY A 173 0.52 9.98 -13.61
N LEU A 174 0.56 11.23 -13.15
CA LEU A 174 1.72 11.76 -12.42
C LEU A 174 1.86 11.08 -11.05
N ALA A 175 0.76 10.89 -10.32
CA ALA A 175 0.77 10.19 -9.04
C ALA A 175 1.24 8.73 -9.19
N SER A 176 0.86 8.05 -10.27
CA SER A 176 1.21 6.64 -10.50
C SER A 176 2.71 6.39 -10.71
N THR A 177 3.51 7.44 -10.95
CA THR A 177 4.97 7.32 -11.14
C THR A 177 5.69 6.74 -9.92
N GLY A 178 5.12 6.84 -8.71
CA GLY A 178 5.64 6.15 -7.53
C GLY A 178 5.69 4.63 -7.70
N ALA A 179 4.78 4.05 -8.48
CA ALA A 179 4.75 2.62 -8.78
C ALA A 179 5.81 2.18 -9.80
N TRP A 180 6.52 3.11 -10.45
CA TRP A 180 7.61 2.79 -11.38
C TRP A 180 8.92 2.43 -10.69
N LEU A 181 9.02 2.63 -9.38
CA LEU A 181 10.19 2.19 -8.63
C LEU A 181 10.18 0.66 -8.51
N PRO A 182 11.34 -0.02 -8.48
CA PRO A 182 11.38 -1.40 -8.02
C PRO A 182 11.13 -1.49 -6.51
N THR A 183 10.94 -2.70 -6.00
CA THR A 183 10.70 -2.95 -4.58
C THR A 183 11.97 -2.66 -3.78
N MET A 184 11.98 -1.59 -2.99
CA MET A 184 13.17 -1.12 -2.26
C MET A 184 12.84 -0.47 -0.91
N GLN A 185 11.55 -0.38 -0.53
CA GLN A 185 11.19 0.17 0.76
C GLN A 185 11.69 -0.74 1.88
N TYR A 186 12.05 -0.14 3.01
CA TYR A 186 12.65 -0.86 4.13
C TYR A 186 11.76 -2.03 4.60
N ASP A 187 10.49 -1.76 4.91
CA ASP A 187 9.52 -2.80 5.33
C ASP A 187 9.35 -3.91 4.27
N ASP A 188 9.49 -3.58 2.99
CA ASP A 188 9.37 -4.56 1.92
C ASP A 188 10.51 -5.57 1.98
N LEU A 189 11.74 -5.08 2.14
CA LEU A 189 12.95 -5.89 2.20
C LEU A 189 13.15 -6.55 3.57
N ALA A 190 12.56 -5.99 4.61
CA ALA A 190 12.59 -6.55 5.94
C ALA A 190 11.64 -7.72 6.09
N TYR A 191 10.40 -7.65 5.56
CA TYR A 191 9.47 -8.76 5.69
C TYR A 191 8.41 -8.93 4.58
N HIS A 192 7.86 -7.88 3.96
CA HIS A 192 6.72 -8.07 3.04
C HIS A 192 7.05 -8.93 1.82
N LEU A 193 8.28 -8.85 1.29
CA LEU A 193 8.74 -9.71 0.20
C LEU A 193 8.89 -11.18 0.62
N GLY A 194 8.98 -11.46 1.93
CA GLY A 194 9.23 -12.79 2.45
C GLY A 194 8.16 -13.79 2.07
N LEU A 195 6.89 -13.44 2.20
CA LEU A 195 5.79 -14.32 1.84
C LEU A 195 5.73 -14.61 0.33
N PRO A 196 5.72 -13.60 -0.58
CA PRO A 196 5.76 -13.85 -2.01
C PRO A 196 6.93 -14.72 -2.47
N TRP A 197 8.14 -14.49 -1.93
CA TRP A 197 9.32 -15.29 -2.28
C TRP A 197 9.25 -16.72 -1.73
N GLN A 198 8.76 -16.92 -0.51
CA GLN A 198 8.52 -18.28 0.02
C GLN A 198 7.50 -19.06 -0.81
N LEU A 199 6.40 -18.42 -1.25
CA LEU A 199 5.44 -19.08 -2.13
C LEU A 199 6.02 -19.38 -3.51
N LEU A 200 6.88 -18.51 -4.04
CA LEU A 200 7.52 -18.72 -5.34
C LEU A 200 8.55 -19.85 -5.32
N GLU A 201 9.37 -19.93 -4.27
CA GLU A 201 10.48 -20.91 -4.16
C GLU A 201 10.03 -22.25 -3.58
N HIS A 202 9.22 -22.23 -2.51
CA HIS A 202 8.88 -23.43 -1.72
C HIS A 202 7.44 -23.88 -1.88
N GLY A 203 6.60 -23.05 -2.52
CA GLY A 203 5.18 -23.31 -2.68
C GLY A 203 4.37 -23.34 -1.39
N ARG A 204 4.94 -22.86 -0.27
CA ARG A 204 4.34 -22.73 1.06
C ARG A 204 5.00 -21.60 1.84
N TYR A 205 4.33 -21.14 2.88
CA TYR A 205 4.83 -20.15 3.83
C TYR A 205 5.13 -20.80 5.17
N ALA A 206 6.31 -20.52 5.74
CA ALA A 206 6.84 -21.25 6.90
C ALA A 206 6.15 -20.91 8.22
N LEU A 207 5.50 -19.74 8.35
CA LEU A 207 4.88 -19.26 9.58
C LEU A 207 5.83 -19.27 10.81
N ASP A 208 7.09 -18.88 10.62
CA ASP A 208 8.11 -18.97 11.69
C ASP A 208 8.37 -17.59 12.35
N PRO A 209 7.81 -17.33 13.55
CA PRO A 209 8.02 -16.07 14.26
C PRO A 209 9.39 -15.97 14.93
N THR A 210 10.18 -17.04 14.97
CA THR A 210 11.50 -17.04 15.63
C THR A 210 12.55 -16.28 14.83
N HIS A 211 12.42 -16.30 13.51
CA HIS A 211 13.33 -15.64 12.57
C HIS A 211 12.73 -14.38 11.94
N GLN A 212 11.44 -14.10 12.13
CA GLN A 212 10.78 -12.91 11.61
C GLN A 212 9.56 -12.51 12.45
N ALA A 213 9.63 -11.35 13.10
CA ALA A 213 8.61 -10.88 14.03
C ALA A 213 7.25 -10.61 13.41
N TRP A 214 7.22 -10.27 12.12
CA TRP A 214 5.99 -10.05 11.38
C TRP A 214 5.52 -11.30 10.63
N ALA A 215 6.11 -12.48 10.88
CA ALA A 215 5.77 -13.70 10.14
C ALA A 215 4.29 -14.08 10.26
N LEU A 216 3.65 -13.70 11.37
CA LEU A 216 2.25 -14.02 11.69
C LEU A 216 1.35 -12.77 11.67
N ALA A 217 1.86 -11.64 11.18
CA ALA A 217 1.09 -10.42 11.02
C ALA A 217 0.00 -10.59 9.95
N PRO A 218 -1.03 -9.71 9.92
CA PRO A 218 -2.04 -9.73 8.86
C PRO A 218 -1.38 -9.62 7.48
N TRP A 219 -1.56 -10.66 6.66
CA TRP A 219 -0.80 -10.88 5.43
C TRP A 219 -1.60 -10.72 4.13
N ALA A 220 -2.87 -10.28 4.18
CA ALA A 220 -3.71 -10.25 2.99
C ALA A 220 -3.11 -9.36 1.88
N GLY A 221 -2.39 -8.29 2.25
CA GLY A 221 -1.67 -7.44 1.30
C GLY A 221 -0.59 -8.23 0.56
N ASP A 222 0.22 -8.97 1.31
CA ASP A 222 1.32 -9.78 0.79
C ASP A 222 0.80 -10.94 -0.06
N VAL A 223 -0.31 -11.58 0.35
CA VAL A 223 -0.97 -12.64 -0.43
C VAL A 223 -1.43 -12.12 -1.80
N VAL A 224 -2.03 -10.94 -1.87
CA VAL A 224 -2.47 -10.36 -3.15
C VAL A 224 -1.28 -10.10 -4.08
N HIS A 225 -0.17 -9.59 -3.55
CA HIS A 225 1.06 -9.42 -4.31
C HIS A 225 1.66 -10.77 -4.75
N ALA A 226 1.64 -11.76 -3.85
CA ALA A 226 2.17 -13.10 -4.10
C ALA A 226 1.42 -13.82 -5.23
N ILE A 227 0.10 -13.66 -5.37
CA ILE A 227 -0.64 -14.28 -6.49
C ILE A 227 -0.08 -13.80 -7.82
N ALA A 228 0.04 -12.48 -8.00
CA ALA A 228 0.56 -11.90 -9.23
C ALA A 228 2.04 -12.27 -9.45
N GLN A 229 2.86 -12.26 -8.39
CA GLN A 229 4.27 -12.62 -8.46
C GLN A 229 4.51 -14.09 -8.82
N VAL A 230 3.76 -15.01 -8.22
CA VAL A 230 3.87 -16.45 -8.52
C VAL A 230 3.41 -16.74 -9.95
N VAL A 231 2.36 -16.09 -10.43
CA VAL A 231 1.91 -16.24 -11.83
C VAL A 231 2.94 -15.66 -12.81
N ALA A 232 3.50 -14.48 -12.50
CA ALA A 232 4.50 -13.83 -13.34
C ALA A 232 5.90 -14.47 -13.27
N ARG A 233 6.19 -15.22 -12.18
CA ARG A 233 7.54 -15.62 -11.76
C ARG A 233 8.52 -14.45 -11.65
N ALA A 234 7.99 -13.28 -11.32
CA ALA A 234 8.70 -12.01 -11.18
C ALA A 234 7.90 -11.08 -10.26
N GLU A 235 8.55 -10.13 -9.61
CA GLU A 235 7.85 -9.17 -8.74
C GLU A 235 6.79 -8.38 -9.52
N ALA A 236 5.59 -8.27 -8.94
CA ALA A 236 4.44 -7.64 -9.58
C ALA A 236 3.83 -6.48 -8.76
N ARG A 237 4.62 -5.94 -7.82
CA ARG A 237 4.21 -4.88 -6.89
C ARG A 237 3.68 -3.62 -7.60
N GLY A 238 4.43 -3.09 -8.55
CA GLY A 238 4.06 -1.87 -9.30
C GLY A 238 2.67 -1.99 -9.97
N PRO A 239 2.44 -2.99 -10.83
CA PRO A 239 1.13 -3.21 -11.45
C PRO A 239 -0.01 -3.44 -10.44
N VAL A 240 0.21 -4.22 -9.38
CA VAL A 240 -0.81 -4.47 -8.33
C VAL A 240 -1.19 -3.17 -7.63
N ASN A 241 -0.22 -2.34 -7.26
CA ASN A 241 -0.46 -1.05 -6.65
C ASN A 241 -1.17 -0.07 -7.60
N LEU A 242 -0.84 -0.09 -8.89
CA LEU A 242 -1.58 0.70 -9.88
C LEU A 242 -3.06 0.27 -9.96
N ALA A 243 -3.34 -1.03 -9.86
CA ALA A 243 -4.71 -1.52 -9.81
C ALA A 243 -5.46 -0.99 -8.57
N TRP A 244 -4.82 -0.96 -7.40
CA TRP A 244 -5.40 -0.34 -6.20
C TRP A 244 -5.63 1.16 -6.34
N LEU A 245 -4.69 1.90 -6.93
CA LEU A 245 -4.87 3.32 -7.24
C LEU A 245 -6.04 3.55 -8.18
N PHE A 246 -6.19 2.72 -9.22
CA PHE A 246 -7.34 2.80 -10.13
C PHE A 246 -8.67 2.59 -9.39
N VAL A 247 -8.76 1.57 -8.54
CA VAL A 247 -9.94 1.30 -7.72
C VAL A 247 -10.25 2.49 -6.80
N LEU A 248 -9.23 3.04 -6.14
CA LEU A 248 -9.35 4.21 -5.28
C LEU A 248 -9.87 5.44 -6.06
N CYS A 249 -9.27 5.75 -7.21
CA CYS A 249 -9.65 6.88 -8.05
C CYS A 249 -11.10 6.79 -8.52
N ALA A 250 -11.49 5.62 -9.04
CA ALA A 250 -12.83 5.39 -9.51
C ALA A 250 -13.86 5.36 -8.36
N GLY A 251 -13.46 4.84 -7.20
CA GLY A 251 -14.22 4.91 -5.95
C GLY A 251 -14.45 6.36 -5.51
N ALA A 252 -13.41 7.19 -5.47
CA ALA A 252 -13.49 8.59 -5.08
C ALA A 252 -14.39 9.40 -6.04
N TRP A 253 -14.26 9.16 -7.35
CA TRP A 253 -15.14 9.76 -8.36
C TRP A 253 -16.62 9.38 -8.14
N ARG A 254 -16.90 8.10 -7.87
CA ARG A 254 -18.26 7.60 -7.62
C ARG A 254 -18.83 8.15 -6.31
N LEU A 255 -18.05 8.12 -5.24
CA LEU A 255 -18.46 8.60 -3.92
C LEU A 255 -18.81 10.09 -3.96
N ALA A 256 -17.97 10.90 -4.63
CA ALA A 256 -18.26 12.32 -4.85
C ALA A 256 -19.61 12.50 -5.57
N GLY A 257 -19.87 11.69 -6.59
CA GLY A 257 -21.15 11.69 -7.31
C GLY A 257 -22.36 11.32 -6.46
N GLN A 258 -22.24 10.28 -5.63
CA GLN A 258 -23.28 9.88 -4.67
C GLN A 258 -23.57 11.00 -3.66
N HIS A 259 -22.56 11.80 -3.31
CA HIS A 259 -22.71 12.99 -2.47
C HIS A 259 -23.06 14.28 -3.22
N GLY A 260 -23.36 14.19 -4.52
CA GLY A 260 -23.96 15.28 -5.31
C GLY A 260 -22.96 16.15 -6.06
N ALA A 261 -21.69 15.74 -6.18
CA ALA A 261 -20.72 16.43 -7.02
C ALA A 261 -21.12 16.36 -8.50
N THR A 262 -21.06 17.51 -9.20
CA THR A 262 -21.18 17.54 -10.67
C THR A 262 -19.97 16.88 -11.33
N PRO A 263 -20.04 16.43 -12.61
CA PRO A 263 -18.97 15.67 -13.25
C PRO A 263 -17.57 16.29 -13.12
N ALA A 264 -17.43 17.61 -13.27
CA ALA A 264 -16.14 18.30 -13.10
C ALA A 264 -15.59 18.19 -11.66
N PHE A 265 -16.45 18.29 -10.65
CA PHE A 265 -16.05 18.14 -9.25
C PHE A 265 -15.78 16.69 -8.87
N ARG A 266 -16.39 15.70 -9.54
CA ARG A 266 -16.04 14.28 -9.36
C ARG A 266 -14.62 14.00 -9.84
N TRP A 267 -14.25 14.53 -11.01
CA TRP A 267 -12.87 14.49 -11.51
C TRP A 267 -11.91 15.25 -10.60
N ALA A 268 -12.33 16.38 -10.03
CA ALA A 268 -11.51 17.11 -9.07
C ALA A 268 -11.31 16.37 -7.74
N ALA A 269 -12.34 15.70 -7.22
CA ALA A 269 -12.22 14.84 -6.05
C ALA A 269 -11.27 13.66 -6.31
N MET A 270 -11.42 13.00 -7.46
CA MET A 270 -10.54 11.91 -7.87
C MET A 270 -9.09 12.37 -8.01
N ALA A 271 -8.84 13.52 -8.65
CA ALA A 271 -7.51 14.09 -8.77
C ALA A 271 -6.92 14.42 -7.39
N THR A 272 -7.68 15.09 -6.53
CA THR A 272 -7.26 15.45 -5.16
C THR A 272 -6.88 14.22 -4.34
N VAL A 273 -7.67 13.13 -4.41
CA VAL A 273 -7.33 11.87 -3.73
C VAL A 273 -6.08 11.25 -4.34
N ALA A 274 -6.01 11.15 -5.67
CA ALA A 274 -4.89 10.50 -6.36
C ALA A 274 -3.55 11.19 -6.07
N THR A 275 -3.56 12.52 -5.92
CA THR A 275 -2.34 13.31 -5.74
C THR A 275 -1.93 13.52 -4.30
N LEU A 276 -2.66 12.97 -3.30
CA LEU A 276 -2.20 13.03 -1.91
C LEU A 276 -0.74 12.53 -1.84
N PRO A 277 0.22 13.35 -1.39
CA PRO A 277 1.65 13.07 -1.48
C PRO A 277 2.03 11.69 -0.96
N THR A 278 1.44 11.27 0.17
CA THR A 278 1.70 9.97 0.79
C THR A 278 1.42 8.79 -0.14
N PHE A 279 0.47 8.89 -1.07
CA PHE A 279 0.22 7.81 -2.04
C PHE A 279 1.39 7.59 -3.00
N ALA A 280 2.19 8.60 -3.33
CA ALA A 280 3.36 8.40 -4.17
C ALA A 280 4.36 7.43 -3.53
N THR A 281 4.54 7.50 -2.21
CA THR A 281 5.41 6.57 -1.46
C THR A 281 4.75 5.21 -1.27
N LEU A 282 3.47 5.15 -0.93
CA LEU A 282 2.72 3.89 -0.82
C LEU A 282 2.69 3.11 -2.13
N LEU A 283 2.59 3.81 -3.26
CA LEU A 283 2.70 3.23 -4.59
C LEU A 283 4.06 2.59 -4.85
N GLY A 284 5.12 3.03 -4.15
CA GLY A 284 6.48 2.54 -4.24
C GLY A 284 6.84 1.41 -3.27
N GLY A 285 5.91 0.97 -2.41
CA GLY A 285 6.13 -0.16 -1.50
C GLY A 285 4.99 -1.17 -1.46
N MET A 286 4.99 -2.08 -0.48
CA MET A 286 3.95 -3.10 -0.24
C MET A 286 3.04 -2.76 0.95
N GLN A 287 3.10 -1.51 1.43
CA GLN A 287 2.32 -1.11 2.58
C GLN A 287 0.81 -1.15 2.30
N THR A 288 0.03 -1.46 3.34
CA THR A 288 -1.37 -1.84 3.17
C THR A 288 -2.35 -0.66 3.11
N GLU A 289 -1.89 0.57 3.39
CA GLU A 289 -2.73 1.76 3.46
C GLU A 289 -3.33 2.15 2.09
N LEU A 290 -2.65 1.88 0.97
CA LEU A 290 -3.20 2.12 -0.37
C LEU A 290 -4.41 1.19 -0.67
N ALA A 291 -4.24 -0.11 -0.41
CA ALA A 291 -5.32 -1.09 -0.57
C ALA A 291 -6.48 -0.78 0.40
N ALA A 292 -6.18 -0.41 1.65
CA ALA A 292 -7.18 -0.03 2.63
C ALA A 292 -7.97 1.22 2.20
N ALA A 293 -7.30 2.25 1.66
CA ALA A 293 -7.96 3.44 1.14
C ALA A 293 -8.94 3.09 -0.01
N ALA A 294 -8.53 2.22 -0.93
CA ALA A 294 -9.37 1.75 -2.02
C ALA A 294 -10.60 0.98 -1.50
N VAL A 295 -10.39 0.03 -0.58
CA VAL A 295 -11.46 -0.80 0.01
C VAL A 295 -12.42 0.03 0.86
N LEU A 296 -11.93 0.94 1.71
CA LEU A 296 -12.76 1.85 2.50
C LEU A 296 -13.61 2.77 1.62
N THR A 297 -13.05 3.26 0.51
CA THR A 297 -13.79 4.10 -0.44
C THR A 297 -14.90 3.30 -1.14
N LEU A 298 -14.66 2.02 -1.47
CA LEU A 298 -15.71 1.15 -2.02
C LEU A 298 -16.77 0.78 -0.99
N LEU A 299 -16.39 0.51 0.26
CA LEU A 299 -17.33 0.32 1.37
C LEU A 299 -18.19 1.57 1.56
N ALA A 300 -17.60 2.76 1.50
CA ALA A 300 -18.33 4.01 1.56
C ALA A 300 -19.30 4.18 0.38
N CYS A 301 -18.89 3.79 -0.83
CA CYS A 301 -19.78 3.78 -1.99
C CYS A 301 -20.98 2.85 -1.78
N LEU A 302 -20.76 1.67 -1.18
CA LEU A 302 -21.79 0.69 -0.87
C LEU A 302 -22.75 1.22 0.21
N VAL A 303 -22.21 1.75 1.32
CA VAL A 303 -22.98 2.28 2.45
C VAL A 303 -23.72 3.58 2.10
N SER A 304 -23.32 4.27 1.02
CA SER A 304 -24.00 5.47 0.52
C SER A 304 -25.36 5.19 -0.11
N GLU A 305 -25.64 3.94 -0.47
CA GLU A 305 -26.95 3.49 -0.94
C GLU A 305 -27.93 3.42 0.26
N ARG A 306 -29.17 3.92 0.08
CA ARG A 306 -30.16 4.02 1.18
C ARG A 306 -30.52 2.64 1.73
N ASP A 307 -30.86 1.74 0.81
CA ASP A 307 -31.13 0.34 1.09
C ASP A 307 -29.90 -0.48 0.69
N ALA A 308 -29.59 -1.53 1.45
CA ALA A 308 -28.49 -2.38 1.03
C ALA A 308 -28.89 -3.11 -0.25
N PRO A 309 -27.99 -3.19 -1.25
CA PRO A 309 -28.25 -3.99 -2.43
C PRO A 309 -28.47 -5.46 -2.02
N PRO A 310 -29.05 -6.30 -2.89
CA PRO A 310 -29.07 -7.74 -2.68
C PRO A 310 -27.66 -8.25 -2.31
N ARG A 311 -27.54 -8.97 -1.19
CA ARG A 311 -26.27 -9.45 -0.61
C ARG A 311 -25.28 -8.36 -0.14
N GLY A 312 -25.68 -7.09 -0.09
CA GLY A 312 -24.83 -5.97 0.32
C GLY A 312 -24.22 -6.14 1.70
N VAL A 313 -24.96 -6.72 2.64
CA VAL A 313 -24.47 -7.07 3.98
C VAL A 313 -23.32 -8.08 3.90
N LEU A 314 -23.43 -9.12 3.07
CA LEU A 314 -22.36 -10.11 2.89
C LEU A 314 -21.11 -9.49 2.24
N VAL A 315 -21.31 -8.64 1.23
CA VAL A 315 -20.21 -7.90 0.58
C VAL A 315 -19.50 -7.00 1.58
N PHE A 316 -20.24 -6.34 2.46
CA PHE A 316 -19.68 -5.56 3.56
C PHE A 316 -18.80 -6.45 4.46
N GLY A 317 -19.30 -7.62 4.89
CA GLY A 317 -18.53 -8.58 5.68
C GLY A 317 -17.23 -9.02 5.01
N VAL A 318 -17.29 -9.40 3.73
CA VAL A 318 -16.10 -9.82 2.97
C VAL A 318 -15.05 -8.71 2.88
N LEU A 319 -15.45 -7.48 2.58
CA LEU A 319 -14.52 -6.34 2.50
C LEU A 319 -14.01 -5.89 3.88
N ALA A 320 -14.83 -5.98 4.92
CA ALA A 320 -14.39 -5.75 6.30
C ALA A 320 -13.37 -6.81 6.75
N GLY A 321 -13.57 -8.07 6.35
CA GLY A 321 -12.60 -9.14 6.54
C GLY A 321 -11.28 -8.85 5.82
N LEU A 322 -11.32 -8.34 4.58
CA LEU A 322 -10.11 -7.91 3.87
C LEU A 322 -9.37 -6.79 4.63
N LEU A 323 -10.08 -5.78 5.15
CA LEU A 323 -9.45 -4.75 5.98
C LEU A 323 -8.76 -5.36 7.21
N ALA A 324 -9.41 -6.29 7.91
CA ALA A 324 -8.82 -7.01 9.02
C ALA A 324 -7.59 -7.83 8.61
N GLY A 325 -7.62 -8.49 7.45
CA GLY A 325 -6.50 -9.25 6.91
C GLY A 325 -5.35 -8.36 6.39
N LEU A 326 -5.60 -7.08 6.10
CA LEU A 326 -4.57 -6.13 5.67
C LEU A 326 -3.78 -5.57 6.85
N LYS A 327 -4.46 -5.17 7.94
CA LYS A 327 -3.83 -4.63 9.15
C LYS A 327 -4.86 -4.46 10.26
N LEU A 328 -4.44 -4.60 11.51
CA LEU A 328 -5.31 -4.42 12.67
C LEU A 328 -5.92 -3.00 12.79
N THR A 329 -5.24 -1.97 12.28
CA THR A 329 -5.72 -0.57 12.31
C THR A 329 -6.82 -0.28 11.27
N HIS A 330 -6.99 -1.12 10.26
CA HIS A 330 -7.97 -0.88 9.18
C HIS A 330 -9.41 -1.19 9.58
N PRO A 331 -9.71 -2.26 10.36
CA PRO A 331 -11.02 -2.43 11.00
C PRO A 331 -11.43 -1.25 11.86
N ALA A 332 -10.50 -0.68 12.62
CA ALA A 332 -10.73 0.54 13.40
C ALA A 332 -11.14 1.69 12.46
N SER A 333 -10.45 1.86 11.33
CA SER A 333 -10.80 2.86 10.32
C SER A 333 -12.20 2.66 9.73
N ALA A 334 -12.72 1.42 9.69
CA ALA A 334 -14.02 1.10 9.13
C ALA A 334 -15.20 1.28 10.11
N LEU A 335 -14.96 1.51 11.41
CA LEU A 335 -16.02 1.54 12.42
C LEU A 335 -17.10 2.59 12.15
N GLY A 336 -16.72 3.78 11.67
CA GLY A 336 -17.68 4.81 11.29
C GLY A 336 -18.62 4.38 10.15
N LEU A 337 -18.08 3.65 9.16
CA LEU A 337 -18.87 3.09 8.06
C LEU A 337 -19.73 1.91 8.54
N ALA A 338 -19.23 1.07 9.43
CA ALA A 338 -19.98 -0.04 10.02
C ALA A 338 -21.18 0.46 10.83
N ALA A 339 -20.99 1.48 11.68
CA ALA A 339 -22.08 2.12 12.42
C ALA A 339 -23.13 2.73 11.48
N LEU A 340 -22.67 3.40 10.41
CA LEU A 340 -23.56 3.97 9.40
C LEU A 340 -24.35 2.89 8.63
N ALA A 341 -23.70 1.78 8.27
CA ALA A 341 -24.33 0.64 7.62
C ALA A 341 -25.36 -0.03 8.54
N ALA A 342 -25.00 -0.29 9.79
CA ALA A 342 -25.88 -0.88 10.79
C ALA A 342 -27.15 -0.03 10.99
N TRP A 343 -27.01 1.29 11.06
CA TRP A 343 -28.14 2.20 11.18
C TRP A 343 -29.01 2.25 9.92
N ARG A 344 -28.41 2.40 8.73
CA ARG A 344 -29.15 2.51 7.46
C ARG A 344 -29.89 1.23 7.11
N TRP A 345 -29.23 0.10 7.28
CA TRP A 345 -29.76 -1.19 6.86
C TRP A 345 -30.50 -1.94 7.99
N ARG A 346 -30.82 -1.27 9.12
CA ARG A 346 -31.50 -1.84 10.30
C ARG A 346 -32.73 -2.68 10.03
N ALA A 347 -33.56 -2.29 9.06
CA ALA A 347 -34.73 -3.07 8.71
C ALA A 347 -34.34 -4.43 8.11
N GLN A 348 -33.29 -4.48 7.28
CA GLN A 348 -32.88 -5.67 6.55
C GLN A 348 -32.25 -6.72 7.47
N TRP A 349 -31.34 -6.34 8.36
CA TRP A 349 -30.72 -7.32 9.28
C TRP A 349 -31.64 -7.73 10.43
N ARG A 350 -32.62 -6.90 10.80
CA ARG A 350 -33.72 -7.33 11.68
C ARG A 350 -34.62 -8.37 11.01
N ALA A 351 -34.90 -8.20 9.72
CA ALA A 351 -35.69 -9.16 8.96
C ALA A 351 -34.91 -10.45 8.63
N HIS A 352 -33.59 -10.36 8.44
CA HIS A 352 -32.72 -11.48 8.03
C HIS A 352 -31.47 -11.56 8.92
N PRO A 353 -31.60 -11.93 10.21
CA PRO A 353 -30.47 -12.00 11.14
C PRO A 353 -29.40 -13.03 10.72
N SER A 354 -29.80 -14.09 10.01
CA SER A 354 -28.87 -15.07 9.42
C SER A 354 -27.92 -14.43 8.40
N GLY A 355 -28.36 -13.40 7.67
CA GLY A 355 -27.51 -12.64 6.75
C GLY A 355 -26.43 -11.83 7.45
N LEU A 356 -26.71 -11.30 8.65
CA LEU A 356 -25.72 -10.63 9.48
C LEU A 356 -24.71 -11.62 10.03
N LEU A 357 -25.17 -12.74 10.58
CA LEU A 357 -24.29 -13.81 11.08
C LEU A 357 -23.39 -14.35 9.97
N ALA A 358 -23.94 -14.57 8.77
CA ALA A 358 -23.15 -14.96 7.60
C ALA A 358 -22.12 -13.88 7.22
N SER A 359 -22.46 -12.59 7.30
CA SER A 359 -21.50 -11.51 7.06
C SER A 359 -20.36 -11.49 8.07
N VAL A 360 -20.65 -11.69 9.36
CA VAL A 360 -19.63 -11.78 10.42
C VAL A 360 -18.75 -13.01 10.20
N GLY A 361 -19.36 -14.16 9.89
CA GLY A 361 -18.64 -15.39 9.55
C GLY A 361 -17.74 -15.22 8.32
N LEU A 362 -18.20 -14.53 7.28
CA LEU A 362 -17.38 -14.22 6.10
C LEU A 362 -16.24 -13.26 6.42
N ALA A 363 -16.47 -12.25 7.26
CA ALA A 363 -15.41 -11.34 7.71
C ALA A 363 -14.30 -12.12 8.45
N ALA A 364 -14.69 -13.01 9.36
CA ALA A 364 -13.77 -13.89 10.09
C ALA A 364 -13.07 -14.88 9.15
N ALA A 365 -13.78 -15.48 8.19
CA ALA A 365 -13.17 -16.41 7.24
C ALA A 365 -12.16 -15.71 6.30
N VAL A 366 -12.44 -14.47 5.88
CA VAL A 366 -11.55 -13.72 4.98
C VAL A 366 -10.35 -13.15 5.71
N GLY A 367 -10.55 -12.51 6.87
CA GLY A 367 -9.48 -11.82 7.60
C GLY A 367 -8.78 -12.68 8.66
N GLY A 368 -9.41 -13.75 9.11
CA GLY A 368 -9.06 -14.46 10.35
C GLY A 368 -7.87 -15.40 10.26
N SER A 369 -7.41 -15.78 9.06
CA SER A 369 -6.35 -16.80 8.90
C SER A 369 -5.07 -16.43 9.65
N SER A 370 -4.57 -15.20 9.46
CA SER A 370 -3.38 -14.69 10.18
C SER A 370 -3.54 -14.79 11.69
N TYR A 371 -4.65 -14.30 12.24
CA TYR A 371 -4.93 -14.34 13.67
C TYR A 371 -5.05 -15.76 14.24
N ALA A 372 -5.69 -16.66 13.49
CA ALA A 372 -5.86 -18.05 13.89
C ALA A 372 -4.51 -18.80 13.91
N TYR A 373 -3.69 -18.62 12.88
CA TYR A 373 -2.34 -19.18 12.85
C TYR A 373 -1.45 -18.53 13.90
N ALA A 374 -1.55 -17.22 14.12
CA ALA A 374 -0.80 -16.52 15.16
C ALA A 374 -1.11 -17.09 16.55
N TRP A 375 -2.39 -17.34 16.84
CA TRP A 375 -2.81 -18.04 18.06
C TRP A 375 -2.25 -19.45 18.14
N ALA A 376 -2.42 -20.25 17.07
CA ALA A 376 -2.03 -21.66 17.08
C ALA A 376 -0.52 -21.88 17.16
N VAL A 377 0.28 -21.06 16.47
CA VAL A 377 1.74 -21.18 16.37
C VAL A 377 2.43 -20.52 17.55
N ALA A 378 1.96 -19.35 17.97
CA ALA A 378 2.70 -18.49 18.90
C ALA A 378 1.94 -18.16 20.19
N GLY A 379 0.69 -18.58 20.34
CA GLY A 379 -0.16 -18.26 21.50
C GLY A 379 -0.68 -16.82 21.55
N ASN A 380 -0.33 -15.98 20.56
CA ASN A 380 -0.70 -14.56 20.50
C ASN A 380 -1.39 -14.27 19.16
N PRO A 381 -2.69 -13.94 19.12
CA PRO A 381 -3.43 -13.76 17.87
C PRO A 381 -3.03 -12.49 17.12
N VAL A 382 -2.35 -11.54 17.79
CA VAL A 382 -1.96 -10.24 17.25
C VAL A 382 -0.46 -10.01 17.40
N LEU A 383 0.33 -11.09 17.33
CA LEU A 383 1.79 -11.04 17.45
C LEU A 383 2.39 -10.04 16.44
N PRO A 384 3.38 -9.21 16.83
CA PRO A 384 4.01 -9.09 18.14
C PRO A 384 3.37 -8.06 19.10
N LEU A 385 2.19 -7.51 18.79
CA LEU A 385 1.69 -6.27 19.41
C LEU A 385 1.37 -6.38 20.90
N LEU A 386 0.55 -7.34 21.31
CA LEU A 386 0.02 -7.45 22.69
C LEU A 386 0.68 -8.61 23.47
N ASN A 387 2.01 -8.67 23.45
CA ASN A 387 2.72 -9.78 24.08
C ASN A 387 2.81 -9.70 25.61
N ASP A 388 2.48 -8.56 26.19
CA ASP A 388 2.18 -8.38 27.61
C ASP A 388 0.88 -9.06 28.04
N VAL A 389 -0.05 -9.32 27.11
CA VAL A 389 -1.32 -10.01 27.39
C VAL A 389 -1.23 -11.49 27.05
N PHE A 390 -0.88 -11.84 25.80
CA PHE A 390 -0.97 -13.21 25.30
C PHE A 390 0.30 -14.06 25.51
N ARG A 391 1.44 -13.43 25.85
CA ARG A 391 2.67 -14.09 26.32
C ARG A 391 3.26 -15.16 25.38
N SER A 392 3.49 -14.82 24.11
CA SER A 392 4.20 -15.70 23.19
C SER A 392 5.64 -16.01 23.66
N PRO A 393 6.09 -17.27 23.63
CA PRO A 393 7.45 -17.66 24.05
C PRO A 393 8.55 -17.24 23.05
N ALA A 394 8.17 -16.74 21.87
CA ALA A 394 9.11 -16.22 20.89
C ALA A 394 9.53 -14.75 21.20
N PHE A 395 8.78 -14.05 22.05
CA PHE A 395 8.93 -12.61 22.29
C PHE A 395 9.04 -12.27 23.78
N PRO A 396 9.74 -11.18 24.14
CA PRO A 396 9.69 -10.64 25.50
C PRO A 396 8.26 -10.28 25.91
N ALA A 397 7.99 -10.37 27.20
CA ALA A 397 6.64 -10.28 27.76
C ALA A 397 6.20 -8.80 27.97
N ILE A 398 6.32 -7.99 26.92
CA ILE A 398 6.01 -6.56 26.87
C ILE A 398 5.15 -6.24 25.65
N ALA A 399 4.38 -5.15 25.70
CA ALA A 399 3.67 -4.64 24.53
C ALA A 399 4.64 -4.03 23.51
N PHE A 400 4.35 -4.19 22.22
CA PHE A 400 5.06 -3.49 21.18
C PHE A 400 4.74 -1.99 21.25
N HIS A 401 5.77 -1.15 21.29
CA HIS A 401 5.62 0.29 21.35
C HIS A 401 6.71 0.98 20.50
N ASP A 402 6.28 1.85 19.59
CA ASP A 402 7.18 2.66 18.77
C ASP A 402 7.24 4.08 19.33
N ALA A 403 8.26 4.35 20.16
CA ALA A 403 8.43 5.63 20.84
C ALA A 403 8.77 6.80 19.90
N ARG A 404 9.04 6.54 18.61
CA ARG A 404 9.31 7.60 17.63
C ARG A 404 8.05 8.42 17.31
N TRP A 405 6.87 7.82 17.46
CA TRP A 405 5.60 8.42 17.05
C TRP A 405 4.71 8.65 18.27
N THR A 406 4.98 9.73 18.99
CA THR A 406 4.17 10.19 20.12
C THR A 406 3.73 11.63 19.89
N THR A 407 2.65 12.05 20.55
CA THR A 407 2.18 13.43 20.47
C THR A 407 1.57 13.89 21.79
N ASP A 408 2.03 15.05 22.26
CA ASP A 408 1.49 15.70 23.46
C ASP A 408 0.31 16.64 23.12
N ALA A 409 0.05 16.87 21.83
CA ALA A 409 -0.95 17.83 21.33
C ALA A 409 -1.91 17.22 20.30
N PRO A 410 -2.74 16.24 20.68
CA PRO A 410 -3.57 15.47 19.75
C PRO A 410 -4.55 16.32 18.94
N LEU A 411 -5.06 17.44 19.51
CA LEU A 411 -5.97 18.34 18.80
C LEU A 411 -5.30 19.14 17.68
N ALA A 412 -4.00 19.42 17.82
CA ALA A 412 -3.22 20.13 16.80
C ALA A 412 -2.62 19.18 15.77
N LEU A 413 -2.75 17.85 15.96
CA LEU A 413 -2.15 16.84 15.10
C LEU A 413 -2.50 17.02 13.61
N PRO A 414 -3.74 17.32 13.18
CA PRO A 414 -4.05 17.58 11.76
C PRO A 414 -3.18 18.68 11.11
N TRP A 415 -2.82 19.69 11.90
CA TRP A 415 -1.92 20.77 11.47
C TRP A 415 -0.48 20.29 11.39
N TRP A 416 -0.01 19.58 12.42
CA TRP A 416 1.35 19.07 12.49
C TRP A 416 1.65 17.98 11.45
N LEU A 417 0.68 17.12 11.14
CA LEU A 417 0.82 16.14 10.06
C LEU A 417 1.14 16.81 8.72
N THR A 418 0.63 18.02 8.48
CA THR A 418 0.87 18.77 7.23
C THR A 418 2.18 19.54 7.26
N PHE A 419 2.40 20.36 8.29
CA PHE A 419 3.50 21.34 8.31
C PHE A 419 4.76 20.85 9.04
N ALA A 420 4.62 19.83 9.91
CA ALA A 420 5.70 19.16 10.62
C ALA A 420 5.67 17.64 10.34
N THR A 421 5.42 17.28 9.07
CA THR A 421 5.27 15.88 8.63
C THR A 421 6.46 15.01 9.06
N SER A 422 7.69 15.54 9.00
CA SER A 422 8.90 14.77 9.32
C SER A 422 8.97 14.30 10.78
N ALA A 423 8.17 14.88 11.67
CA ALA A 423 8.05 14.43 13.06
C ALA A 423 7.08 13.23 13.22
N HIS A 424 6.31 12.89 12.18
CA HIS A 424 5.24 11.90 12.25
C HIS A 424 5.32 10.81 11.16
N VAL A 425 6.33 10.87 10.29
CA VAL A 425 6.65 9.85 9.29
C VAL A 425 8.07 10.06 8.77
N GLU A 426 8.70 8.99 8.25
CA GLU A 426 9.99 9.02 7.55
C GLU A 426 9.94 9.77 6.20
N GLY A 427 9.70 11.07 6.26
CA GLY A 427 9.62 11.98 5.12
C GLY A 427 9.98 13.41 5.50
N TRP A 428 9.55 14.37 4.69
CA TRP A 428 9.79 15.80 4.90
C TRP A 428 8.49 16.57 5.03
N ASN A 429 8.55 17.79 5.56
CA ASN A 429 7.39 18.65 5.73
C ASN A 429 6.62 18.85 4.41
N GLY A 430 5.30 18.84 4.49
CA GLY A 430 4.40 18.82 3.33
C GLY A 430 4.27 17.43 2.66
N GLY A 431 5.06 16.44 3.06
CA GLY A 431 5.04 15.08 2.52
C GLY A 431 3.78 14.28 2.85
N PHE A 432 2.95 14.74 3.79
CA PHE A 432 1.64 14.17 4.08
C PHE A 432 0.57 14.66 3.10
N GLY A 433 0.68 15.93 2.67
CA GLY A 433 -0.30 16.65 1.85
C GLY A 433 -1.00 17.79 2.58
N PHE A 434 -1.66 18.65 1.81
CA PHE A 434 -2.28 19.89 2.30
C PHE A 434 -3.81 19.83 2.39
N ALA A 435 -4.40 18.68 2.09
CA ALA A 435 -5.85 18.49 2.06
C ALA A 435 -6.52 18.79 3.40
N LEU A 436 -5.89 18.44 4.55
CA LEU A 436 -6.47 18.69 5.87
C LEU A 436 -6.70 20.19 6.15
N PRO A 437 -5.67 21.06 6.15
CA PRO A 437 -5.90 22.49 6.39
C PRO A 437 -6.69 23.14 5.26
N MET A 438 -6.38 22.83 4.00
CA MET A 438 -6.98 23.50 2.85
C MET A 438 -8.49 23.19 2.70
N LEU A 439 -8.91 21.97 3.05
CA LEU A 439 -10.30 21.55 3.03
C LEU A 439 -10.99 21.62 4.40
N ALA A 440 -10.33 22.12 5.47
CA ALA A 440 -10.91 22.16 6.82
C ALA A 440 -12.29 22.85 6.85
N GLY A 441 -12.39 24.01 6.21
CA GLY A 441 -13.66 24.74 6.05
C GLY A 441 -14.73 23.95 5.30
N ALA A 442 -14.34 23.27 4.22
CA ALA A 442 -15.23 22.41 3.44
C ALA A 442 -15.68 21.17 4.22
N THR A 443 -14.81 20.60 5.06
CA THR A 443 -15.10 19.48 5.97
C THR A 443 -16.13 19.89 7.02
N LEU A 444 -15.97 21.05 7.66
CA LEU A 444 -16.97 21.58 8.61
C LEU A 444 -18.32 21.81 7.93
N LEU A 445 -18.32 22.35 6.71
CA LEU A 445 -19.53 22.49 5.91
C LEU A 445 -20.14 21.13 5.53
N ALA A 446 -19.32 20.13 5.25
CA ALA A 446 -19.78 18.79 4.92
C ALA A 446 -20.44 18.10 6.13
N LEU A 447 -19.98 18.37 7.37
CA LEU A 447 -20.57 17.88 8.62
C LEU A 447 -21.96 18.45 8.91
N VAL A 448 -22.24 19.69 8.55
CA VAL A 448 -23.57 20.30 8.81
C VAL A 448 -24.61 19.93 7.75
N ARG A 449 -24.18 19.48 6.57
CA ARG A 449 -25.06 19.19 5.43
C ARG A 449 -25.64 17.77 5.50
N ARG A 450 -26.97 17.65 5.42
CA ARG A 450 -27.69 16.36 5.48
C ARG A 450 -27.17 15.31 4.49
N ARG A 451 -26.73 15.73 3.29
CA ARG A 451 -26.26 14.83 2.22
C ARG A 451 -24.86 14.24 2.49
N THR A 452 -24.02 14.92 3.26
CA THR A 452 -22.59 14.58 3.43
C THR A 452 -22.21 14.27 4.88
N ARG A 453 -23.00 14.72 5.86
CA ARG A 453 -22.64 14.72 7.29
C ARG A 453 -22.16 13.38 7.83
N TRP A 454 -22.89 12.31 7.55
CA TRP A 454 -22.59 10.99 8.10
C TRP A 454 -21.38 10.35 7.44
N MET A 455 -21.18 10.61 6.14
CA MET A 455 -19.96 10.15 5.46
C MET A 455 -18.74 10.92 5.95
N THR A 456 -18.89 12.22 6.16
CA THR A 456 -17.83 13.08 6.69
C THR A 456 -17.45 12.65 8.12
N ALA A 457 -18.44 12.38 8.97
CA ALA A 457 -18.21 11.86 10.32
C ALA A 457 -17.51 10.49 10.28
N ALA A 458 -17.93 9.57 9.41
CA ALA A 458 -17.26 8.28 9.25
C ALA A 458 -15.80 8.44 8.76
N ALA A 459 -15.53 9.37 7.86
CA ALA A 459 -14.18 9.69 7.40
C ALA A 459 -13.30 10.26 8.52
N LEU A 460 -13.85 11.14 9.37
CA LEU A 460 -13.14 11.68 10.52
C LEU A 460 -12.84 10.60 11.57
N VAL A 461 -13.75 9.66 11.81
CA VAL A 461 -13.47 8.47 12.64
C VAL A 461 -12.34 7.64 12.03
N ALA A 462 -12.34 7.47 10.70
CA ALA A 462 -11.30 6.74 9.98
C ALA A 462 -9.92 7.42 10.01
N ILE A 463 -9.86 8.72 10.32
CA ILE A 463 -8.61 9.46 10.56
C ILE A 463 -8.23 9.39 12.04
N ALA A 464 -9.17 9.70 12.93
CA ALA A 464 -8.89 9.89 14.35
C ALA A 464 -8.53 8.59 15.06
N LEU A 465 -9.22 7.48 14.77
CA LEU A 465 -9.03 6.26 15.54
C LEU A 465 -7.67 5.59 15.30
N PRO A 466 -7.16 5.45 14.06
CA PRO A 466 -5.79 4.97 13.85
C PRO A 466 -4.73 5.89 14.48
N LEU A 467 -4.91 7.21 14.40
CA LEU A 467 -3.99 8.18 15.00
C LEU A 467 -4.01 8.16 16.54
N ALA A 468 -5.15 7.83 17.14
CA ALA A 468 -5.26 7.64 18.59
C ALA A 468 -4.54 6.38 19.06
N ILE A 469 -4.38 5.37 18.20
CA ILE A 469 -3.59 4.16 18.47
C ILE A 469 -2.10 4.44 18.28
N LEU A 470 -1.74 5.05 17.14
CA LEU A 470 -0.37 5.46 16.83
C LEU A 470 -0.42 6.72 15.95
N PRO A 471 0.09 7.87 16.40
CA PRO A 471 0.06 9.15 15.67
C PRO A 471 1.07 9.19 14.50
N TYR A 472 1.13 8.10 13.73
CA TYR A 472 1.96 7.95 12.54
C TYR A 472 1.16 8.36 11.30
N ALA A 473 1.67 9.35 10.55
CA ALA A 473 0.91 10.07 9.53
C ALA A 473 0.26 9.15 8.49
N ARG A 474 0.97 8.09 8.08
CA ARG A 474 0.52 7.10 7.09
C ARG A 474 -0.84 6.49 7.44
N TYR A 475 -1.14 6.32 8.74
CA TYR A 475 -2.36 5.66 9.20
C TYR A 475 -3.62 6.52 9.02
N ALA A 476 -3.47 7.84 8.86
CA ALA A 476 -4.58 8.73 8.55
C ALA A 476 -4.99 8.72 7.06
N VAL A 477 -4.11 8.23 6.17
CA VAL A 477 -4.28 8.34 4.71
C VAL A 477 -5.56 7.67 4.21
N PRO A 478 -5.94 6.45 4.66
CA PRO A 478 -7.19 5.83 4.20
C PRO A 478 -8.43 6.66 4.57
N GLY A 479 -8.45 7.25 5.77
CA GLY A 479 -9.51 8.16 6.19
C GLY A 479 -9.50 9.49 5.43
N LEU A 480 -8.32 10.02 5.08
CA LEU A 480 -8.19 11.23 4.27
C LEU A 480 -8.75 11.05 2.86
N ALA A 481 -8.47 9.90 2.23
CA ALA A 481 -9.05 9.56 0.94
C ALA A 481 -10.58 9.49 0.97
N LEU A 482 -11.14 9.02 2.09
CA LEU A 482 -12.58 8.96 2.32
C LEU A 482 -13.20 10.36 2.59
N LEU A 483 -12.43 11.27 3.20
CA LEU A 483 -12.88 12.62 3.57
C LEU A 483 -13.02 13.55 2.35
N VAL A 484 -12.12 13.42 1.36
CA VAL A 484 -12.05 14.35 0.21
C VAL A 484 -13.36 14.39 -0.59
N PRO A 485 -13.99 13.28 -1.00
CA PRO A 485 -15.23 13.32 -1.80
C PRO A 485 -16.40 14.11 -1.19
N PRO A 486 -16.82 13.89 0.08
CA PRO A 486 -17.87 14.72 0.70
C PRO A 486 -17.43 16.18 0.94
N ALA A 487 -16.15 16.44 1.22
CA ALA A 487 -15.63 17.81 1.35
C ALA A 487 -15.73 18.58 0.02
N VAL A 488 -15.34 17.96 -1.09
CA VAL A 488 -15.48 18.52 -2.45
C VAL A 488 -16.96 18.79 -2.78
N ALA A 489 -17.86 17.87 -2.44
CA ALA A 489 -19.29 18.03 -2.65
C ALA A 489 -19.90 19.18 -1.82
N ALA A 490 -19.33 19.49 -0.65
CA ALA A 490 -19.70 20.67 0.13
C ALA A 490 -19.09 21.97 -0.45
N LEU A 491 -17.82 21.93 -0.85
CA LEU A 491 -17.08 23.07 -1.42
C LEU A 491 -17.75 23.60 -2.69
N GLN A 492 -18.17 22.72 -3.61
CA GLN A 492 -18.81 23.13 -4.88
C GLN A 492 -20.09 23.97 -4.67
N VAL A 493 -20.77 23.80 -3.53
CA VAL A 493 -22.01 24.52 -3.22
C VAL A 493 -21.69 25.77 -2.40
N ALA A 494 -20.62 25.73 -1.62
CA ALA A 494 -20.22 26.84 -0.77
C ALA A 494 -19.60 28.00 -1.56
N LEU A 495 -18.96 27.72 -2.71
CA LEU A 495 -18.24 28.71 -3.51
C LEU A 495 -18.74 28.75 -4.96
N PRO A 496 -18.55 29.88 -5.68
CA PRO A 496 -18.73 29.92 -7.13
C PRO A 496 -17.87 28.85 -7.82
N ARG A 497 -18.41 28.25 -8.89
CA ARG A 497 -17.77 27.11 -9.60
C ARG A 497 -16.29 27.34 -9.91
N ARG A 498 -15.93 28.52 -10.42
CA ARG A 498 -14.54 28.86 -10.78
C ARG A 498 -13.64 28.90 -9.54
N ALA A 499 -14.09 29.52 -8.45
CA ALA A 499 -13.34 29.60 -7.20
C ALA A 499 -13.14 28.22 -6.56
N ALA A 500 -14.19 27.41 -6.48
CA ALA A 500 -14.10 26.04 -5.96
C ALA A 500 -13.12 25.18 -6.77
N LEU A 501 -13.19 25.24 -8.11
CA LEU A 501 -12.26 24.51 -8.97
C LEU A 501 -10.83 25.05 -8.87
N ALA A 502 -10.64 26.36 -8.69
CA ALA A 502 -9.32 26.94 -8.48
C ALA A 502 -8.68 26.47 -7.16
N VAL A 503 -9.46 26.40 -6.06
CA VAL A 503 -8.99 25.84 -4.79
C VAL A 503 -8.56 24.38 -4.98
N LEU A 504 -9.37 23.55 -5.61
CA LEU A 504 -9.03 22.13 -5.83
C LEU A 504 -7.86 21.95 -6.80
N ALA A 505 -7.76 22.77 -7.84
CA ALA A 505 -6.64 22.76 -8.76
C ALA A 505 -5.34 23.17 -8.05
N ALA A 506 -5.38 24.21 -7.21
CA ALA A 506 -4.24 24.63 -6.40
C ALA A 506 -3.81 23.54 -5.42
N LEU A 507 -4.78 22.86 -4.77
CA LEU A 507 -4.50 21.72 -3.89
C LEU A 507 -3.77 20.60 -4.64
N VAL A 508 -4.30 20.18 -5.79
CA VAL A 508 -3.67 19.13 -6.61
C VAL A 508 -2.26 19.54 -7.07
N VAL A 509 -2.07 20.80 -7.48
CA VAL A 509 -0.75 21.28 -7.91
C VAL A 509 0.25 21.31 -6.76
N VAL A 510 -0.15 21.81 -5.57
CA VAL A 510 0.75 21.85 -4.42
C VAL A 510 1.05 20.45 -3.88
N ASP A 511 0.05 19.56 -3.84
CA ASP A 511 0.26 18.17 -3.44
C ASP A 511 1.21 17.46 -4.41
N LEU A 512 1.03 17.59 -5.73
CA LEU A 512 1.99 17.06 -6.71
C LEU A 512 3.40 17.64 -6.54
N ALA A 513 3.51 18.94 -6.24
CA ALA A 513 4.79 19.60 -6.03
C ALA A 513 5.53 19.08 -4.78
N TYR A 514 4.80 18.59 -3.77
CA TYR A 514 5.33 18.01 -2.55
C TYR A 514 5.28 16.48 -2.52
N ALA A 515 4.80 15.81 -3.57
CA ALA A 515 4.71 14.35 -3.64
C ALA A 515 6.04 13.66 -3.31
N ALA A 516 7.16 14.25 -3.75
CA ALA A 516 8.49 13.72 -3.48
C ALA A 516 8.93 13.84 -2.00
N ASN A 517 8.28 14.68 -1.19
CA ASN A 517 8.55 14.79 0.25
C ASN A 517 7.97 13.64 1.06
N SER A 518 7.10 12.81 0.46
CA SER A 518 6.50 11.67 1.16
C SER A 518 7.46 10.51 1.41
N GLY A 519 8.63 10.48 0.75
CA GLY A 519 9.59 9.38 0.90
C GLY A 519 10.94 9.65 0.23
N TRP A 520 11.99 9.05 0.79
CA TRP A 520 13.38 9.35 0.45
C TRP A 520 13.78 8.98 -0.98
N MET A 521 13.25 7.87 -1.52
CA MET A 521 13.49 7.49 -2.92
C MET A 521 12.92 8.53 -3.89
N LEU A 522 11.74 9.06 -3.60
CA LEU A 522 11.12 10.07 -4.44
C LEU A 522 11.91 11.38 -4.39
N ARG A 523 12.28 11.85 -3.18
CA ARG A 523 13.04 13.10 -3.00
C ARG A 523 14.42 13.05 -3.66
N THR A 524 15.12 11.91 -3.58
CA THR A 524 16.45 11.73 -4.16
C THR A 524 16.45 11.36 -5.65
N GLY A 525 15.27 11.31 -6.28
CA GLY A 525 15.12 11.18 -7.72
C GLY A 525 15.03 9.76 -8.27
N GLY A 526 14.53 8.81 -7.47
CA GLY A 526 14.33 7.42 -7.87
C GLY A 526 13.48 7.28 -9.13
N VAL A 527 12.39 8.04 -9.25
CA VAL A 527 11.52 8.00 -10.45
C VAL A 527 12.28 8.39 -11.71
N ARG A 528 13.08 9.48 -11.65
CA ARG A 528 13.92 9.93 -12.77
C ARG A 528 14.94 8.86 -13.16
N ARG A 529 15.56 8.17 -12.19
CA ARG A 529 16.51 7.09 -12.46
C ARG A 529 15.83 5.88 -13.07
N SER A 530 14.66 5.49 -12.55
CA SER A 530 13.88 4.37 -13.09
C SER A 530 13.53 4.64 -14.56
N LEU A 531 13.05 5.85 -14.86
CA LEU A 531 12.78 6.26 -16.24
C LEU A 531 14.04 6.25 -17.13
N ALA A 532 15.16 6.77 -16.63
CA ALA A 532 16.42 6.76 -17.37
C ALA A 532 16.94 5.33 -17.64
N ALA A 533 16.65 4.40 -16.74
CA ALA A 533 16.97 2.98 -16.88
C ALA A 533 15.88 2.20 -17.63
N LEU A 534 14.81 2.85 -18.11
CA LEU A 534 13.67 2.22 -18.79
C LEU A 534 13.07 1.04 -18.01
N GLY A 535 13.00 1.15 -16.68
CA GLY A 535 12.48 0.10 -15.80
C GLY A 535 13.47 -1.02 -15.48
N GLN A 536 14.75 -0.91 -15.86
CA GLN A 536 15.77 -1.83 -15.36
C GLN A 536 16.11 -1.53 -13.90
N ASP A 537 16.00 -2.54 -13.05
CA ASP A 537 16.11 -2.37 -11.59
C ASP A 537 17.56 -2.20 -11.10
N ALA A 538 18.52 -2.83 -11.78
CA ALA A 538 19.90 -2.95 -11.29
C ALA A 538 20.57 -1.60 -10.92
N PRO A 539 20.46 -0.52 -11.72
CA PRO A 539 21.05 0.78 -11.36
C PRO A 539 20.42 1.40 -10.11
N LEU A 540 19.15 1.11 -9.82
CA LEU A 540 18.49 1.59 -8.61
C LEU A 540 18.88 0.73 -7.41
N PHE A 541 18.97 -0.59 -7.57
CA PHE A 541 19.47 -1.48 -6.53
C PHE A 541 20.89 -1.12 -6.12
N GLU A 542 21.82 -0.98 -7.06
CA GLU A 542 23.21 -0.60 -6.76
C GLU A 542 23.31 0.67 -5.91
N ARG A 543 22.45 1.65 -6.17
CA ARG A 543 22.43 2.93 -5.44
C ARG A 543 21.76 2.84 -4.07
N TYR A 544 20.62 2.17 -4.00
CA TYR A 544 19.70 2.30 -2.87
C TYR A 544 19.71 1.07 -1.97
N VAL A 545 19.80 -0.12 -2.55
CA VAL A 545 19.71 -1.42 -1.86
C VAL A 545 20.64 -2.46 -2.52
N PRO A 546 21.97 -2.22 -2.55
CA PRO A 546 22.95 -3.08 -3.24
C PRO A 546 22.91 -4.54 -2.76
N GLU A 547 22.42 -4.79 -1.55
CA GLU A 547 22.15 -6.12 -1.00
C GLU A 547 21.31 -6.99 -1.93
N ARG A 548 20.33 -6.41 -2.63
CA ARG A 548 19.47 -7.16 -3.55
C ARG A 548 20.25 -7.77 -4.71
N LEU A 549 21.29 -7.08 -5.20
CA LEU A 549 22.16 -7.61 -6.26
C LEU A 549 23.02 -8.79 -5.76
N VAL A 550 23.42 -8.73 -4.49
CA VAL A 550 24.13 -9.82 -3.81
C VAL A 550 23.20 -11.02 -3.59
N TYR A 551 22.02 -10.79 -3.04
CA TYR A 551 21.04 -11.83 -2.79
C TYR A 551 20.53 -12.49 -4.07
N GLN A 552 20.39 -11.73 -5.17
CA GLN A 552 20.07 -12.32 -6.48
C GLN A 552 21.13 -13.34 -6.92
N GLN A 553 22.41 -13.10 -6.63
CA GLN A 553 23.48 -14.05 -6.91
C GLN A 553 23.45 -15.25 -5.95
N LEU A 554 23.23 -15.00 -4.66
CA LEU A 554 23.07 -16.05 -3.64
C LEU A 554 21.94 -17.01 -4.00
N ARG A 555 20.73 -16.51 -4.31
CA ARG A 555 19.59 -17.36 -4.71
C ARG A 555 19.87 -18.21 -5.95
N ARG A 556 20.66 -17.69 -6.89
CA ARG A 556 21.03 -18.41 -8.12
C ARG A 556 22.10 -19.48 -7.90
N ARG A 557 23.09 -19.21 -7.04
CA ARG A 557 24.27 -20.07 -6.84
C ARG A 557 24.11 -21.05 -5.68
N TYR A 558 23.44 -20.64 -4.60
CA TYR A 558 23.31 -21.36 -3.34
C TYR A 558 21.86 -21.31 -2.83
N PRO A 559 20.89 -21.85 -3.60
CA PRO A 559 19.48 -21.81 -3.22
C PRO A 559 19.26 -22.52 -1.89
N GLY A 560 18.59 -21.85 -0.96
CA GLY A 560 18.23 -22.42 0.35
C GLY A 560 19.34 -22.43 1.40
N GLU A 561 20.58 -22.02 1.08
CA GLU A 561 21.63 -21.88 2.09
C GLU A 561 21.35 -20.69 3.03
N THR A 562 21.59 -20.89 4.33
CA THR A 562 21.33 -19.87 5.36
C THR A 562 22.27 -18.68 5.20
N VAL A 563 21.68 -17.48 5.12
CA VAL A 563 22.41 -16.22 4.98
C VAL A 563 22.15 -15.35 6.20
N LEU A 564 23.22 -14.90 6.87
CA LEU A 564 23.13 -13.88 7.91
C LEU A 564 23.32 -12.49 7.32
N ASP A 565 22.32 -11.65 7.53
CA ASP A 565 22.29 -10.26 7.10
C ASP A 565 22.66 -9.32 8.26
N PHE A 566 23.75 -8.56 8.06
CA PHE A 566 24.20 -7.50 8.96
C PHE A 566 23.96 -6.09 8.40
N THR A 567 23.21 -5.93 7.30
CA THR A 567 23.02 -4.62 6.63
C THR A 567 21.84 -3.81 7.15
N GLY A 568 21.04 -4.38 8.05
CA GLY A 568 19.85 -3.74 8.61
C GLY A 568 18.53 -4.35 8.17
N ALA A 569 18.45 -5.69 8.09
CA ALA A 569 17.24 -6.45 7.78
C ALA A 569 16.70 -6.24 6.35
N THR A 570 17.48 -6.61 5.34
CA THR A 570 17.09 -6.65 3.91
C THR A 570 16.85 -8.07 3.38
N HIS A 571 16.87 -9.06 4.28
CA HIS A 571 16.89 -10.49 4.02
C HIS A 571 15.57 -11.13 3.53
N ALA A 572 14.45 -10.40 3.43
CA ALA A 572 13.13 -11.02 3.19
C ALA A 572 13.06 -11.83 1.88
N GLU A 573 13.71 -11.36 0.82
CA GLU A 573 13.69 -12.05 -0.47
C GLU A 573 14.45 -13.38 -0.49
N LEU A 574 15.17 -13.74 0.58
CA LEU A 574 15.85 -15.03 0.73
C LEU A 574 14.92 -16.19 1.11
N ALA A 575 13.60 -16.01 1.00
CA ALA A 575 12.60 -17.06 1.10
C ALA A 575 12.74 -17.97 2.35
N GLY A 576 12.97 -17.38 3.53
CA GLY A 576 13.11 -18.11 4.81
C GLY A 576 14.52 -18.59 5.15
N ALA A 577 15.47 -18.50 4.21
CA ALA A 577 16.89 -18.80 4.47
C ALA A 577 17.64 -17.59 5.08
N GLY A 578 17.05 -16.40 5.04
CA GLY A 578 17.62 -15.20 5.65
C GLY A 578 17.56 -15.23 7.18
N ARG A 579 18.59 -14.68 7.83
CA ARG A 579 18.69 -14.40 9.26
C ARG A 579 19.09 -12.95 9.45
N THR A 580 18.63 -12.30 10.51
CA THR A 580 18.98 -10.91 10.81
C THR A 580 19.38 -10.75 12.27
N ALA A 581 20.40 -9.95 12.51
CA ALA A 581 20.80 -9.54 13.87
C ALA A 581 19.94 -8.37 14.41
N GLU A 582 19.02 -7.83 13.61
CA GLU A 582 18.12 -6.74 13.99
C GLU A 582 16.92 -7.25 14.79
N TRP A 583 16.18 -6.33 15.39
CA TRP A 583 15.04 -6.60 16.28
C TRP A 583 13.93 -7.48 15.66
N TYR A 584 13.88 -7.59 14.33
CA TYR A 584 12.98 -8.47 13.60
C TYR A 584 13.13 -9.96 13.97
N ALA A 585 14.27 -10.39 14.50
CA ALA A 585 14.46 -11.76 15.01
C ALA A 585 14.90 -11.70 16.49
N PRO A 586 13.97 -11.60 17.46
CA PRO A 586 14.29 -11.21 18.84
C PRO A 586 15.36 -12.07 19.53
N ARG A 587 15.35 -13.39 19.29
CA ARG A 587 16.35 -14.31 19.86
C ARG A 587 17.74 -14.05 19.31
N LEU A 588 17.85 -13.96 17.98
CA LEU A 588 19.12 -13.66 17.33
C LEU A 588 19.58 -12.23 17.64
N HIS A 589 18.66 -11.27 17.74
CA HIS A 589 18.96 -9.91 18.20
C HIS A 589 19.54 -9.88 19.62
N ALA A 590 18.96 -10.63 20.55
CA ALA A 590 19.48 -10.74 21.91
C ALA A 590 20.86 -11.41 21.93
N ALA A 591 21.06 -12.48 21.16
CA ALA A 591 22.35 -13.15 21.02
C ALA A 591 23.42 -12.23 20.40
N ALA A 592 23.04 -11.46 19.38
CA ALA A 592 23.88 -10.45 18.75
C ALA A 592 24.32 -9.37 19.74
N ARG A 593 23.37 -8.82 20.51
CA ARG A 593 23.63 -7.83 21.57
C ARG A 593 24.56 -8.35 22.66
N ALA A 594 24.47 -9.63 23.01
CA ALA A 594 25.37 -10.27 23.97
C ALA A 594 26.76 -10.56 23.38
N ALA A 595 26.86 -10.79 22.06
CA ALA A 595 28.11 -11.08 21.37
C ALA A 595 28.91 -9.82 20.97
N ASP A 596 28.24 -8.70 20.71
CA ASP A 596 28.88 -7.45 20.27
C ASP A 596 30.02 -6.91 21.19
N PRO A 597 29.96 -7.06 22.54
CA PRO A 597 31.07 -6.65 23.41
C PRO A 597 32.33 -7.51 23.34
N ASP A 598 32.25 -8.74 22.83
CA ASP A 598 33.42 -9.62 22.67
C ASP A 598 34.25 -9.18 21.47
N ALA A 599 35.22 -8.29 21.71
CA ALA A 599 36.14 -7.80 20.68
C ALA A 599 36.92 -8.93 19.99
N GLY A 600 37.07 -10.09 20.65
CA GLY A 600 37.66 -11.26 20.04
C GLY A 600 36.78 -11.86 18.94
N GLY A 601 35.45 -11.73 19.00
CA GLY A 601 34.53 -12.32 18.03
C GLY A 601 34.25 -13.82 18.24
N ALA A 602 34.68 -14.41 19.36
CA ALA A 602 34.42 -15.81 19.66
C ALA A 602 32.94 -16.08 19.97
N ALA A 603 32.27 -15.13 20.63
CA ALA A 603 30.82 -15.16 20.86
C ALA A 603 30.05 -15.12 19.53
N TRP A 604 30.41 -14.20 18.63
CA TRP A 604 29.81 -14.13 17.30
C TRP A 604 30.06 -15.38 16.46
N ALA A 605 31.28 -15.93 16.49
CA ALA A 605 31.59 -17.19 15.81
C ALA A 605 30.77 -18.38 16.34
N ARG A 606 30.30 -18.33 17.58
CA ARG A 606 29.37 -19.31 18.16
C ARG A 606 27.96 -19.11 17.61
N VAL A 607 27.44 -17.89 17.68
CA VAL A 607 26.10 -17.53 17.16
C VAL A 607 25.96 -17.93 15.68
N ILE A 608 26.95 -17.60 14.85
CA ILE A 608 26.97 -17.93 13.42
C ILE A 608 26.90 -19.46 13.20
N ARG A 609 27.59 -20.25 14.03
CA ARG A 609 27.57 -21.72 13.93
C ARG A 609 26.25 -22.33 14.41
N GLU A 610 25.69 -21.80 15.50
CA GLU A 610 24.41 -22.23 16.08
C GLU A 610 23.24 -21.97 15.12
N GLU A 611 23.23 -20.82 14.44
CA GLU A 611 22.23 -20.47 13.41
C GLU A 611 22.44 -21.23 12.09
N GLY A 612 23.49 -22.05 11.98
CA GLY A 612 23.77 -22.84 10.76
C GLY A 612 24.10 -21.97 9.54
N VAL A 613 24.62 -20.76 9.76
CA VAL A 613 24.91 -19.79 8.69
C VAL A 613 26.01 -20.30 7.78
N ARG A 614 25.83 -20.14 6.47
CA ARG A 614 26.82 -20.48 5.43
C ARG A 614 27.36 -19.26 4.70
N HIS A 615 26.55 -18.21 4.61
CA HIS A 615 26.91 -16.97 3.97
C HIS A 615 26.60 -15.78 4.87
N ILE A 616 27.44 -14.74 4.81
CA ILE A 616 27.23 -13.49 5.52
C ILE A 616 27.22 -12.36 4.50
N VAL A 617 26.26 -11.44 4.65
CA VAL A 617 26.18 -10.20 3.86
C VAL A 617 26.21 -9.02 4.82
N PHE A 618 27.08 -8.04 4.54
CA PHE A 618 27.26 -6.87 5.39
C PHE A 618 27.72 -5.64 4.59
N ARG A 619 27.55 -4.45 5.16
CA ARG A 619 28.14 -3.21 4.65
C ARG A 619 29.48 -2.97 5.33
N ARG A 620 30.52 -2.70 4.53
CA ARG A 620 31.88 -2.46 5.06
C ARG A 620 31.93 -1.28 6.04
N SER A 621 31.16 -0.24 5.75
CA SER A 621 31.11 1.00 6.54
C SER A 621 30.48 0.82 7.92
N THR A 622 29.71 -0.24 8.14
CA THR A 622 28.97 -0.48 9.39
C THR A 622 29.35 -1.80 10.06
N LEU A 623 30.38 -2.50 9.57
CA LEU A 623 30.83 -3.75 10.18
C LEU A 623 31.52 -3.48 11.51
N ALA A 624 30.93 -3.95 12.61
CA ALA A 624 31.51 -3.83 13.94
C ALA A 624 32.79 -4.68 14.08
N PRO A 625 33.80 -4.23 14.85
CA PRO A 625 35.07 -4.96 15.03
C PRO A 625 34.89 -6.40 15.52
N ALA A 626 33.98 -6.65 16.47
CA ALA A 626 33.68 -7.99 16.98
C ALA A 626 33.17 -8.94 15.88
N ARG A 627 32.38 -8.42 14.93
CA ARG A 627 31.85 -9.20 13.80
C ARG A 627 32.93 -9.48 12.78
N ALA A 628 33.80 -8.50 12.48
CA ALA A 628 34.95 -8.68 11.63
C ALA A 628 35.90 -9.78 12.18
N ALA A 629 36.25 -9.69 13.47
CA ALA A 629 37.10 -10.68 14.13
C ALA A 629 36.46 -12.10 14.11
N ALA A 630 35.14 -12.19 14.21
CA ALA A 630 34.43 -13.47 14.07
C ALA A 630 34.55 -14.07 12.67
N LEU A 631 34.44 -13.25 11.62
CA LEU A 631 34.60 -13.69 10.22
C LEU A 631 36.02 -14.20 9.96
N GLU A 632 37.03 -13.50 10.46
CA GLU A 632 38.43 -13.93 10.38
C GLU A 632 38.64 -15.28 11.09
N ARG A 633 38.12 -15.43 12.32
CA ARG A 633 38.22 -16.70 13.07
C ARG A 633 37.54 -17.87 12.38
N LEU A 634 36.44 -17.61 11.68
CA LEU A 634 35.71 -18.64 10.94
C LEU A 634 36.34 -18.96 9.58
N GLY A 635 37.42 -18.25 9.20
CA GLY A 635 38.05 -18.40 7.88
C GLY A 635 37.10 -18.03 6.75
N ALA A 636 36.24 -17.04 6.96
CA ALA A 636 35.27 -16.61 5.95
C ALA A 636 35.99 -15.95 4.77
N ASP A 637 35.63 -16.35 3.54
CA ASP A 637 36.23 -15.82 2.32
C ASP A 637 35.26 -14.90 1.58
N ARG A 638 35.77 -13.76 1.10
CA ARG A 638 34.98 -12.82 0.30
C ARG A 638 34.69 -13.40 -1.09
N VAL A 639 33.41 -13.42 -1.47
CA VAL A 639 32.94 -13.95 -2.75
C VAL A 639 32.64 -12.81 -3.73
N VAL A 640 31.90 -11.79 -3.29
CA VAL A 640 31.43 -10.68 -4.14
C VAL A 640 31.43 -9.37 -3.37
N THR A 641 31.73 -8.27 -4.06
CA THR A 641 31.51 -6.90 -3.59
C THR A 641 30.60 -6.17 -4.57
N VAL A 642 29.56 -5.51 -4.07
CA VAL A 642 28.70 -4.60 -4.83
C VAL A 642 28.62 -3.30 -4.05
N ALA A 643 29.18 -2.22 -4.61
CA ALA A 643 29.32 -0.93 -3.91
C ALA A 643 29.98 -1.09 -2.51
N ASP A 644 29.26 -0.77 -1.43
CA ASP A 644 29.71 -0.90 -0.05
C ASP A 644 29.33 -2.24 0.61
N VAL A 645 28.54 -3.08 -0.06
CA VAL A 645 28.10 -4.38 0.42
C VAL A 645 29.05 -5.47 -0.01
N GLU A 646 29.42 -6.33 0.94
CA GLU A 646 30.20 -7.54 0.68
C GLU A 646 29.42 -8.79 1.07
N TRP A 647 29.66 -9.86 0.31
CA TRP A 647 29.21 -11.20 0.59
C TRP A 647 30.40 -12.10 0.82
N TRP A 648 30.40 -12.76 1.98
CA TRP A 648 31.41 -13.70 2.42
C TRP A 648 30.79 -15.08 2.61
N ALA A 649 31.54 -16.14 2.28
CA ALA A 649 31.14 -17.53 2.46
C ALA A 649 32.02 -18.21 3.51
N LEU A 650 31.42 -19.05 4.33
CA LEU A 650 32.17 -19.87 5.29
C LEU A 650 32.74 -21.12 4.60
N PRO A 651 33.90 -21.63 5.05
CA PRO A 651 34.44 -22.89 4.57
C PRO A 651 33.43 -24.04 4.68
N PRO A 652 33.47 -25.04 3.79
CA PRO A 652 32.67 -26.25 3.95
C PRO A 652 32.89 -26.84 5.35
N ARG A 653 31.82 -27.29 6.02
CA ARG A 653 31.98 -28.03 7.28
C ARG A 653 32.77 -29.29 6.96
N THR A 654 34.00 -29.40 7.47
CA THR A 654 34.72 -30.67 7.46
C THR A 654 33.91 -31.64 8.33
N THR A 655 33.30 -32.64 7.71
CA THR A 655 32.72 -33.79 8.41
C THR A 655 33.87 -34.48 9.13
N ARG A 656 34.01 -34.22 10.43
CA ARG A 656 34.83 -35.01 11.35
C ARG A 656 33.90 -35.75 12.28
#